data_AF-A0A944AF24-F1
#
_entry.id   AF-A0A944AF24-F1
#
_cell.length_a   1.000
_cell.length_b   1.000
_cell.length_c   1.000
_cell.angle_alpha   90.00
_cell.angle_beta   90.00
_cell.angle_gamma   90.00
#
_symmetry.space_group_name_H-M   'P 1'
#
loop_
_entity.id
_entity.type
_entity.pdbx_description
1 polymer ?
#
loop_
_entity_poly.entity_id
_entity_poly.type
_entity_poly.pdbx_seq_one_letter_code
_entity_poly.pdbx_strand_id
1 'polypeptide(L)'
;MKQFKFYALCLAGLMFLASACEKPVPEPEAELTASAESLSLPAQAATSSIKVTSNQKWTASSDADWLRLSPESGENDGEIAVEATDNVAPAGQRADSRSAVITIQSEKISVRINVVQAEEAVIFLAEGIAAEIPAEGATLVANVESNVSYSVDLSADWLSKIESKAAASSEVKIAAAANESMEERSATITIVPQSGKPKSFTVNQAGIAPVLKVSKNSILFDSESPVADTIKVESNIEWEAVCEETWVSLSTPEEGVIVVNAKVNAAPAGERATARTATIKLTSELLPDVNISVEQDPEKVILLGSGEFNVDASAHILAVKISSNGPLLNITSDVNWLNVTSSRAVQEDYLFILVSSNNDLADRTGNLTIAAEGVDPITVKVVQKGMTAVNTANITSFEEWKAFVAAPEGITAINITSDIDCGGEEIPSLSSFDGYVKGQNHYFKNGSLSKPLIEVNNGTVSGVCIDKTVSTKGAGNVFAAIVGVNNGKVVECVNEADILPKFSTSAPFIAGVVAKSTGTVESCVNKGKIGYRVSAAASGTGSVAGVVALASGSEGQLIVSGCENLGDVIVVAQAKPGYIRVGGVLGSTETHKGTQEVNQGIVFNCRNAANVRYVYTTGGTGAYPNCGGVAGVVEGYMTGCLNTGAVSIENESFEVAWTCAHVAGVAAQCAFGADHCTNSGDVSATGAYAGGTKGAALAGVDGSGYSCFAGVFASAGVYKASNAPTKEIVFSDCKNTVPLTFEPKMIATGGPGMVFGGVIGACSGTMKNCKNTAASFTVNSQTKKTYIGAVAGAANDIIGAEFNGDLVYDVKDIVVTGHQCYVGGIIGYSYYSGAVYDNLIASGSVTVRNFPKGTDDILHYVGGLLGGYKGSMTLSNSSAKVNVIADNPLPMRVGGLAGAFNGLVENCEYEGKISAAGAFHSTNPDSGYCAIGGVTGYLNGTLKDCRIKAEISGGEKENSLLGGLAGCLGYNTTVDEAYFRGGSVDCSFSTEGYAGCVLGGFNKGVSGKKLNVEGVTLPTPVNGLYNGVPILGSEGSEADENTGNTVVVK
;
A
#
# COMPACT_ATOMS: atom_id res chain seq x y z
N MET A 1 37.51 103.57 35.53
CA MET A 1 37.12 104.88 36.09
C MET A 1 36.97 104.72 37.60
N LYS A 2 37.58 105.61 38.39
CA LYS A 2 37.15 106.16 39.71
C LYS A 2 36.09 105.34 40.50
N GLN A 3 36.19 105.03 41.79
CA GLN A 3 36.55 105.83 42.99
C GLN A 3 36.23 104.88 44.22
N PHE A 4 36.98 104.75 45.33
CA PHE A 4 37.43 105.64 46.43
C PHE A 4 36.65 105.43 47.76
N LYS A 5 37.42 105.47 48.88
CA LYS A 5 37.12 106.05 50.22
C LYS A 5 36.23 105.21 51.19
N PHE A 6 36.35 105.23 52.54
CA PHE A 6 37.25 105.80 53.58
C PHE A 6 36.65 105.37 54.97
N TYR A 7 37.43 104.91 55.96
CA TYR A 7 37.79 105.58 57.26
C TYR A 7 36.95 105.37 58.55
N ALA A 8 37.69 105.39 59.69
CA ALA A 8 37.41 106.00 61.03
C ALA A 8 36.64 105.18 62.11
N LEU A 9 36.87 105.23 63.45
CA LEU A 9 37.70 106.05 64.37
C LEU A 9 37.69 105.49 65.86
N CYS A 10 38.74 105.81 66.66
CA CYS A 10 38.84 106.16 68.13
C CYS A 10 38.57 105.16 69.30
N LEU A 11 39.07 105.32 70.57
CA LEU A 11 40.30 105.84 71.25
C LEU A 11 40.12 105.75 72.82
N ALA A 12 41.22 105.62 73.58
CA ALA A 12 41.50 106.04 74.99
C ALA A 12 41.06 105.16 76.22
N GLY A 13 41.78 105.01 77.35
CA GLY A 13 43.13 105.45 77.82
C GLY A 13 43.48 105.06 79.30
N LEU A 14 44.80 105.16 79.67
CA LEU A 14 45.51 105.35 81.00
C LEU A 14 45.42 104.29 82.15
N MET A 15 46.39 103.98 83.06
CA MET A 15 47.75 104.47 83.46
C MET A 15 48.46 103.49 84.48
N PHE A 16 49.83 103.47 84.50
CA PHE A 16 50.85 103.19 85.57
C PHE A 16 50.96 101.79 86.30
N LEU A 17 52.10 101.24 86.81
CA LEU A 17 53.45 101.69 87.26
C LEU A 17 54.45 100.48 87.44
N ALA A 18 55.76 100.74 87.26
CA ALA A 18 56.98 100.19 87.95
C ALA A 18 57.63 98.78 87.72
N SER A 19 58.93 98.85 87.34
CA SER A 19 60.14 98.14 87.85
C SER A 19 60.51 96.68 87.45
N ALA A 20 61.77 96.56 86.98
CA ALA A 20 62.73 95.43 87.04
C ALA A 20 62.82 94.39 85.89
N CYS A 21 64.08 94.15 85.48
CA CYS A 21 64.69 93.02 84.76
C CYS A 21 64.52 92.98 83.22
N GLU A 22 65.56 93.39 82.48
CA GLU A 22 65.70 93.11 81.03
C GLU A 22 65.86 91.60 80.79
N LYS A 23 64.98 91.09 79.92
CA LYS A 23 64.83 89.71 79.47
C LYS A 23 65.88 89.33 78.39
N PRO A 24 66.15 88.03 78.16
CA PRO A 24 67.04 87.57 77.10
C PRO A 24 66.46 87.85 75.71
N VAL A 25 67.33 88.09 74.73
CA VAL A 25 67.01 88.28 73.30
C VAL A 25 66.21 87.07 72.75
N PRO A 26 65.08 87.27 72.05
CA PRO A 26 64.26 86.18 71.51
C PRO A 26 64.84 85.60 70.20
N GLU A 27 64.86 84.27 70.10
CA GLU A 27 65.26 83.47 68.92
C GLU A 27 64.16 83.55 67.82
N PRO A 28 64.49 83.56 66.51
CA PRO A 28 63.48 83.64 65.45
C PRO A 28 62.50 82.46 65.50
N GLU A 29 61.19 82.75 65.41
CA GLU A 29 60.15 81.71 65.36
C GLU A 29 60.33 80.82 64.12
N ALA A 30 60.12 79.52 64.26
CA ALA A 30 60.21 78.58 63.16
C ALA A 30 59.03 78.77 62.20
N GLU A 31 59.29 78.77 60.89
CA GLU A 31 58.25 78.83 59.84
C GLU A 31 58.35 77.58 58.95
N LEU A 32 57.22 76.94 58.66
CA LEU A 32 57.09 75.84 57.69
C LEU A 32 55.67 75.83 57.10
N THR A 33 55.54 76.06 55.80
CA THR A 33 54.26 76.01 55.07
C THR A 33 54.44 75.32 53.72
N ALA A 34 53.37 74.72 53.20
CA ALA A 34 53.33 74.14 51.87
C ALA A 34 52.40 74.92 50.94
N SER A 35 52.66 74.88 49.64
CA SER A 35 51.86 75.60 48.63
C SER A 35 50.46 75.05 48.41
N ALA A 36 50.15 73.87 48.95
CA ALA A 36 48.85 73.22 48.84
C ALA A 36 48.56 72.39 50.10
N GLU A 37 47.30 72.42 50.56
CA GLU A 37 46.80 71.57 51.64
C GLU A 37 46.24 70.22 51.12
N SER A 38 45.99 70.13 49.81
CA SER A 38 45.53 68.91 49.14
C SER A 38 45.93 68.86 47.67
N LEU A 39 46.08 67.65 47.13
CA LEU A 39 46.40 67.38 45.73
C LEU A 39 45.40 66.37 45.14
N SER A 40 44.89 66.64 43.93
CA SER A 40 44.00 65.72 43.20
C SER A 40 44.71 65.24 41.93
N LEU A 41 44.89 63.93 41.79
CA LEU A 41 45.60 63.29 40.68
C LEU A 41 44.65 62.41 39.84
N PRO A 42 44.87 62.31 38.51
CA PRO A 42 44.10 61.42 37.65
C PRO A 42 44.41 59.93 37.95
N ALA A 43 43.57 59.02 37.46
CA ALA A 43 43.78 57.57 37.65
C ALA A 43 45.07 57.06 37.00
N GLN A 44 45.54 57.73 35.95
CA GLN A 44 46.82 57.43 35.31
C GLN A 44 48.00 57.99 36.11
N ALA A 45 49.18 57.42 35.88
CA ALA A 45 50.44 57.89 36.46
C ALA A 45 50.66 59.38 36.13
N ALA A 46 50.94 60.16 37.16
CA ALA A 46 51.01 61.62 37.05
C ALA A 46 52.06 62.19 38.01
N THR A 47 52.68 63.30 37.62
CA THR A 47 53.63 64.05 38.43
C THR A 47 53.06 65.42 38.77
N SER A 48 53.19 65.86 40.02
CA SER A 48 52.87 67.21 40.49
C SER A 48 53.98 67.76 41.37
N SER A 49 53.88 69.01 41.81
CA SER A 49 54.88 69.61 42.71
C SER A 49 54.26 70.39 43.87
N ILE A 50 54.94 70.36 45.01
CA ILE A 50 54.58 71.07 46.25
C ILE A 50 55.75 71.97 46.61
N LYS A 51 55.53 73.27 46.67
CA LYS A 51 56.55 74.21 47.16
C LYS A 51 56.47 74.30 48.68
N VAL A 52 57.62 74.18 49.32
CA VAL A 52 57.82 74.28 50.76
C VAL A 52 58.48 75.62 51.04
N THR A 53 57.89 76.41 51.94
CA THR A 53 58.51 77.64 52.47
C THR A 53 58.91 77.38 53.91
N SER A 54 60.18 77.55 54.24
CA SER A 54 60.73 77.20 55.56
C SER A 54 61.94 78.06 55.90
N ASN A 55 62.14 78.33 57.19
CA ASN A 55 63.40 78.88 57.71
C ASN A 55 64.23 77.82 58.47
N GLN A 56 63.81 76.55 58.41
CA GLN A 56 64.44 75.38 59.04
C GLN A 56 64.73 74.26 58.04
N LYS A 57 65.52 73.27 58.45
CA LYS A 57 65.59 71.98 57.73
C LYS A 57 64.27 71.24 57.86
N TRP A 58 63.82 70.60 56.78
CA TRP A 58 62.59 69.83 56.73
C TRP A 58 62.79 68.47 56.06
N THR A 59 61.94 67.51 56.41
CA THR A 59 61.81 66.21 55.76
C THR A 59 60.39 66.05 55.22
N ALA A 60 60.23 65.25 54.16
CA ALA A 60 58.95 64.94 53.55
C ALA A 60 58.79 63.42 53.42
N SER A 61 57.64 62.90 53.85
CA SER A 61 57.30 61.49 53.74
C SER A 61 55.85 61.29 53.29
N SER A 62 55.57 60.19 52.61
CA SER A 62 54.21 59.74 52.24
C SER A 62 53.86 58.50 53.07
N ASP A 63 52.60 58.33 53.43
CA ASP A 63 52.07 57.11 54.04
C ASP A 63 51.69 56.03 53.03
N ALA A 64 51.86 56.29 51.72
CA ALA A 64 51.49 55.38 50.66
C ALA A 64 52.61 55.09 49.66
N ASP A 65 52.79 53.80 49.36
CA ASP A 65 53.84 53.25 48.49
C ASP A 65 53.64 53.60 47.00
N TRP A 66 52.44 54.04 46.60
CA TRP A 66 52.14 54.46 45.22
C TRP A 66 52.51 55.92 44.93
N LEU A 67 52.99 56.65 45.94
CA LEU A 67 53.55 58.00 45.82
C LEU A 67 55.07 57.98 46.06
N ARG A 68 55.81 58.68 45.20
CA ARG A 68 57.25 58.93 45.37
C ARG A 68 57.52 60.42 45.46
N LEU A 69 58.30 60.82 46.46
CA LEU A 69 58.65 62.22 46.73
C LEU A 69 60.12 62.49 46.39
N SER A 70 60.43 63.65 45.80
CA SER A 70 61.82 64.03 45.52
C SER A 70 62.00 65.56 45.49
N PRO A 71 62.88 66.16 46.30
CA PRO A 71 63.69 65.53 47.36
C PRO A 71 62.88 65.26 48.65
N GLU A 72 63.23 64.22 49.41
CA GLU A 72 62.59 63.85 50.70
C GLU A 72 63.09 64.69 51.90
N SER A 73 63.99 65.64 51.65
CA SER A 73 64.46 66.60 52.64
C SER A 73 65.02 67.85 51.98
N GLY A 74 65.00 68.98 52.69
CA GLY A 74 65.57 70.23 52.22
C GLY A 74 65.94 71.19 53.36
N GLU A 75 66.59 72.29 53.00
CA GLU A 75 66.94 73.37 53.92
C GLU A 75 66.41 74.70 53.36
N ASN A 76 65.75 75.50 54.20
CA ASN A 76 64.98 76.67 53.80
C ASN A 76 63.87 76.32 52.79
N ASP A 77 63.50 77.23 51.90
CA ASP A 77 62.52 76.97 50.85
C ASP A 77 62.97 75.87 49.87
N GLY A 78 62.03 75.08 49.35
CA GLY A 78 62.29 74.08 48.32
C GLY A 78 61.03 73.62 47.59
N GLU A 79 61.16 72.67 46.67
CA GLU A 79 60.05 72.13 45.89
C GLU A 79 60.15 70.60 45.84
N ILE A 80 59.08 69.91 46.23
CA ILE A 80 58.98 68.46 46.25
C ILE A 80 58.16 68.03 45.03
N ALA A 81 58.74 67.22 44.15
CA ALA A 81 58.00 66.51 43.12
C ALA A 81 57.26 65.32 43.75
N VAL A 82 55.97 65.18 43.41
CA VAL A 82 55.07 64.10 43.82
C VAL A 82 54.75 63.27 42.59
N GLU A 83 55.28 62.05 42.51
CA GLU A 83 55.05 61.12 41.41
C GLU A 83 54.10 60.00 41.86
N ALA A 84 52.96 59.84 41.19
CA ALA A 84 51.99 58.78 41.45
C ALA A 84 52.03 57.69 40.36
N THR A 85 51.87 56.42 40.76
CA THR A 85 51.67 55.30 39.83
C THR A 85 50.22 55.19 39.35
N ASP A 86 49.94 54.35 38.34
CA ASP A 86 48.58 54.09 37.87
C ASP A 86 47.68 53.49 38.98
N ASN A 87 46.42 53.90 39.02
CA ASN A 87 45.37 53.34 39.88
C ASN A 87 44.39 52.48 39.03
N VAL A 88 44.92 51.38 38.49
CA VAL A 88 44.18 50.43 37.64
C VAL A 88 43.92 49.12 38.38
N ALA A 89 42.75 48.50 38.16
CA ALA A 89 42.41 47.20 38.74
C ALA A 89 42.85 46.03 37.84
N PRO A 90 43.00 44.81 38.40
CA PRO A 90 43.15 43.60 37.59
C PRO A 90 41.97 43.39 36.63
N ALA A 91 42.20 42.70 35.52
CA ALA A 91 41.15 42.43 34.52
C ALA A 91 39.90 41.80 35.16
N GLY A 92 38.74 42.43 34.94
CA GLY A 92 37.44 41.97 35.48
C GLY A 92 37.09 42.49 36.88
N GLN A 93 37.86 43.43 37.43
CA GLN A 93 37.59 44.05 38.74
C GLN A 93 37.61 45.58 38.65
N ARG A 94 37.02 46.24 39.65
CA ARG A 94 36.97 47.70 39.79
C ARG A 94 38.09 48.18 40.72
N ALA A 95 38.72 49.31 40.39
CA ALA A 95 39.61 50.05 41.29
C ALA A 95 38.79 51.11 42.04
N ASP A 96 38.98 51.23 43.35
CA ASP A 96 38.41 52.34 44.12
C ASP A 96 39.35 53.56 44.09
N SER A 97 38.81 54.76 44.31
CA SER A 97 39.62 55.95 44.57
C SER A 97 40.53 55.72 45.77
N ARG A 98 41.82 56.08 45.66
CA ARG A 98 42.80 55.92 46.74
C ARG A 98 43.33 57.25 47.23
N SER A 99 43.65 57.31 48.52
CA SER A 99 44.15 58.53 49.18
C SER A 99 45.43 58.25 49.97
N ALA A 100 46.27 59.27 50.09
CA ALA A 100 47.51 59.27 50.86
C ALA A 100 47.73 60.63 51.53
N VAL A 101 48.58 60.67 52.55
CA VAL A 101 48.96 61.89 53.26
C VAL A 101 50.46 62.09 53.14
N ILE A 102 50.86 63.20 52.52
CA ILE A 102 52.25 63.68 52.54
C ILE A 102 52.45 64.50 53.81
N THR A 103 53.42 64.13 54.64
CA THR A 103 53.80 64.87 55.85
C THR A 103 55.14 65.55 55.62
N ILE A 104 55.17 66.88 55.77
CA ILE A 104 56.38 67.70 55.71
C ILE A 104 56.65 68.21 57.12
N GLN A 105 57.83 67.95 57.66
CA GLN A 105 58.12 68.20 59.07
C GLN A 105 59.49 68.86 59.27
N SER A 106 59.53 69.89 60.12
CA SER A 106 60.74 70.42 60.75
C SER A 106 60.79 70.01 62.23
N GLU A 107 61.84 70.39 62.95
CA GLU A 107 61.98 70.03 64.39
C GLU A 107 60.78 70.49 65.25
N LYS A 108 60.09 71.58 64.86
CA LYS A 108 59.02 72.21 65.65
C LYS A 108 57.64 72.23 64.97
N ILE A 109 57.54 72.06 63.65
CA ILE A 109 56.28 72.22 62.88
C ILE A 109 56.07 71.04 61.93
N SER A 110 54.81 70.59 61.77
CA SER A 110 54.41 69.54 60.83
C SER A 110 53.22 70.00 59.99
N VAL A 111 53.34 69.87 58.67
CA VAL A 111 52.32 70.17 57.66
C VAL A 111 51.89 68.86 57.00
N ARG A 112 50.59 68.66 56.81
CA ARG A 112 50.02 67.48 56.13
C ARG A 112 49.28 67.89 54.88
N ILE A 113 49.44 67.11 53.81
CA ILE A 113 48.84 67.36 52.50
C ILE A 113 48.12 66.09 52.06
N ASN A 114 46.81 66.21 51.86
CA ASN A 114 45.99 65.07 51.44
C ASN A 114 46.06 64.90 49.92
N VAL A 115 46.52 63.75 49.45
CA VAL A 115 46.53 63.38 48.04
C VAL A 115 45.37 62.41 47.76
N VAL A 116 44.53 62.72 46.79
CA VAL A 116 43.47 61.82 46.30
C VAL A 116 43.75 61.50 44.83
N GLN A 117 43.81 60.23 44.49
CA GLN A 117 43.92 59.76 43.10
C GLN A 117 42.60 59.15 42.64
N ALA A 118 42.10 59.61 41.48
CA ALA A 118 40.85 59.17 40.90
C ALA A 118 40.86 57.67 40.51
N GLU A 119 39.68 57.08 40.34
CA GLU A 119 39.48 55.72 39.79
C GLU A 119 39.44 55.71 38.25
N GLU A 120 39.72 54.56 37.64
CA GLU A 120 39.57 54.37 36.19
C GLU A 120 38.09 54.27 35.77
N ALA A 121 37.74 54.89 34.64
CA ALA A 121 36.41 54.79 34.04
C ALA A 121 36.27 53.46 33.26
N VAL A 122 35.31 52.60 33.65
CA VAL A 122 35.10 51.27 33.05
C VAL A 122 33.61 51.01 32.79
N ILE A 123 33.30 50.44 31.61
CA ILE A 123 32.01 49.81 31.28
C ILE A 123 32.24 48.32 31.05
N PHE A 124 31.48 47.48 31.76
CA PHE A 124 31.44 46.04 31.55
C PHE A 124 29.98 45.56 31.35
N LEU A 125 29.80 44.43 30.68
CA LEU A 125 28.49 43.78 30.52
C LEU A 125 28.54 42.45 31.25
N ALA A 126 27.63 42.25 32.19
CA ALA A 126 27.55 40.99 32.93
C ALA A 126 27.10 39.82 32.04
N GLU A 127 26.24 40.08 31.04
CA GLU A 127 25.74 39.13 30.03
C GLU A 127 25.62 39.82 28.64
N GLY A 128 25.87 39.08 27.56
CA GLY A 128 25.84 39.59 26.18
C GLY A 128 24.43 39.74 25.60
N ILE A 129 24.28 40.55 24.54
CA ILE A 129 23.04 40.65 23.75
C ILE A 129 22.91 39.42 22.84
N ALA A 130 21.70 38.87 22.70
CA ALA A 130 21.43 37.77 21.77
C ALA A 130 21.80 38.16 20.33
N ALA A 131 22.60 37.32 19.67
CA ALA A 131 23.12 37.59 18.33
C ALA A 131 22.11 37.30 17.21
N GLU A 132 21.12 36.44 17.46
CA GLU A 132 20.10 36.01 16.49
C GLU A 132 18.70 36.38 16.97
N ILE A 133 17.91 36.96 16.06
CA ILE A 133 16.55 37.45 16.29
C ILE A 133 15.61 36.73 15.31
N PRO A 134 14.47 36.18 15.76
CA PRO A 134 13.48 35.60 14.86
C PRO A 134 12.83 36.66 13.96
N ALA A 135 12.30 36.23 12.82
CA ALA A 135 11.67 37.13 11.85
C ALA A 135 10.47 37.89 12.46
N GLU A 136 9.76 37.31 13.43
CA GLU A 136 8.64 37.94 14.12
C GLU A 136 9.06 39.10 15.06
N GLY A 137 10.37 39.27 15.29
CA GLY A 137 10.91 40.26 16.22
C GLY A 137 11.08 39.70 17.64
N ALA A 138 11.82 40.44 18.47
CA ALA A 138 12.06 40.06 19.87
C ALA A 138 12.41 41.28 20.73
N THR A 139 12.38 41.10 22.05
CA THR A 139 12.96 42.05 22.99
C THR A 139 14.33 41.57 23.44
N LEU A 140 15.35 42.37 23.15
CA LEU A 140 16.73 42.15 23.57
C LEU A 140 16.97 42.84 24.91
N VAL A 141 17.70 42.17 25.80
CA VAL A 141 18.02 42.65 27.14
C VAL A 141 19.53 42.58 27.35
N ALA A 142 20.12 43.66 27.87
CA ALA A 142 21.54 43.72 28.24
C ALA A 142 21.74 44.29 29.64
N ASN A 143 22.55 43.63 30.47
CA ASN A 143 22.91 44.10 31.80
C ASN A 143 24.24 44.87 31.75
N VAL A 144 24.16 46.20 31.88
CA VAL A 144 25.29 47.14 31.81
C VAL A 144 25.75 47.55 33.21
N GLU A 145 27.01 47.27 33.52
CA GLU A 145 27.70 47.77 34.71
C GLU A 145 28.65 48.90 34.29
N SER A 146 28.49 50.10 34.84
CA SER A 146 29.29 51.27 34.47
C SER A 146 29.45 52.24 35.64
N ASN A 147 30.64 52.82 35.82
CA ASN A 147 30.89 53.95 36.73
C ASN A 147 30.87 55.32 36.03
N VAL A 148 30.60 55.33 34.72
CA VAL A 148 30.38 56.54 33.91
C VAL A 148 28.99 56.52 33.28
N SER A 149 28.40 57.68 33.02
CA SER A 149 27.17 57.71 32.21
C SER A 149 27.46 57.26 30.77
N TYR A 150 26.53 56.54 30.17
CA TYR A 150 26.62 56.01 28.81
C TYR A 150 25.36 56.32 27.99
N SER A 151 25.49 56.33 26.67
CA SER A 151 24.37 56.28 25.73
C SER A 151 24.37 54.96 24.96
N VAL A 152 23.23 54.64 24.35
CA VAL A 152 23.06 53.48 23.47
C VAL A 152 22.72 54.01 22.09
N ASP A 153 23.49 53.64 21.08
CA ASP A 153 23.27 54.01 19.69
C ASP A 153 22.84 52.76 18.92
N LEU A 154 21.81 52.90 18.08
CA LEU A 154 21.24 51.83 17.28
C LEU A 154 21.50 52.17 15.81
N SER A 155 22.12 51.26 15.06
CA SER A 155 22.47 51.53 13.66
C SER A 155 21.31 51.36 12.68
N ALA A 156 20.17 50.84 13.14
CA ALA A 156 19.00 50.56 12.32
C ALA A 156 17.71 51.02 13.01
N ASP A 157 16.74 51.41 12.19
CA ASP A 157 15.42 51.94 12.57
C ASP A 157 14.43 50.87 13.05
N TRP A 158 14.62 49.60 12.64
CA TRP A 158 13.87 48.45 13.15
C TRP A 158 14.24 48.06 14.59
N LEU A 159 15.27 48.70 15.18
CA LEU A 159 15.61 48.63 16.59
C LEU A 159 15.13 49.89 17.30
N SER A 160 14.48 49.74 18.46
CA SER A 160 14.06 50.87 19.29
C SER A 160 14.32 50.63 20.77
N LYS A 161 14.65 51.69 21.51
CA LYS A 161 14.85 51.60 22.96
C LYS A 161 13.50 51.50 23.66
N ILE A 162 13.42 50.61 24.65
CA ILE A 162 12.27 50.58 25.57
C ILE A 162 12.63 51.45 26.78
N GLU A 163 11.98 52.61 26.92
CA GLU A 163 12.24 53.52 28.04
C GLU A 163 11.81 52.91 29.38
N SER A 164 12.76 52.81 30.31
CA SER A 164 12.51 52.43 31.71
C SER A 164 12.14 53.68 32.52
N LYS A 165 11.00 53.65 33.24
CA LYS A 165 10.62 54.68 34.21
C LYS A 165 11.39 54.60 35.55
N ALA A 166 12.27 53.61 35.72
CA ALA A 166 13.09 53.47 36.91
C ALA A 166 14.39 54.28 36.75
N ALA A 167 14.66 55.18 37.70
CA ALA A 167 15.73 56.19 37.62
C ALA A 167 17.17 55.64 37.78
N ALA A 168 17.37 54.33 37.85
CA ALA A 168 18.69 53.68 37.89
C ALA A 168 18.55 52.18 37.54
N SER A 169 18.21 51.87 36.29
CA SER A 169 18.19 50.49 35.80
C SER A 169 19.57 50.13 35.23
N SER A 170 20.20 49.06 35.75
CA SER A 170 21.38 48.42 35.13
C SER A 170 21.03 47.63 33.86
N GLU A 171 19.75 47.61 33.45
CA GLU A 171 19.22 46.84 32.33
C GLU A 171 18.86 47.77 31.15
N VAL A 172 19.40 47.49 29.97
CA VAL A 172 19.08 48.11 28.67
C VAL A 172 18.16 47.18 27.90
N LYS A 173 16.98 47.67 27.50
CA LYS A 173 15.99 46.92 26.70
C LYS A 173 15.82 47.52 25.32
N ILE A 174 15.92 46.68 24.30
CA ILE A 174 15.80 47.07 22.89
C ILE A 174 14.74 46.17 22.24
N ALA A 175 13.73 46.79 21.63
CA ALA A 175 12.74 46.08 20.81
C ALA A 175 13.22 45.99 19.37
N ALA A 176 13.21 44.79 18.80
CA ALA A 176 13.37 44.54 17.37
C ALA A 176 11.99 44.32 16.74
N ALA A 177 11.63 45.15 15.76
CA ALA A 177 10.41 44.98 14.97
C ALA A 177 10.49 43.73 14.08
N ALA A 178 9.35 43.19 13.66
CA ALA A 178 9.31 42.07 12.73
C ALA A 178 10.04 42.41 11.41
N ASN A 179 10.75 41.43 10.85
CA ASN A 179 11.30 41.47 9.52
C ASN A 179 10.30 40.83 8.55
N GLU A 180 9.68 41.64 7.69
CA GLU A 180 8.68 41.16 6.72
C GLU A 180 9.31 40.73 5.39
N SER A 181 10.64 40.85 5.21
CA SER A 181 11.35 40.35 4.02
C SER A 181 11.88 38.93 4.20
N MET A 182 12.07 38.20 3.09
CA MET A 182 12.72 36.89 3.08
C MET A 182 14.24 36.96 3.29
N GLU A 183 14.84 38.14 3.07
CA GLU A 183 16.25 38.37 3.32
C GLU A 183 16.53 38.62 4.81
N GLU A 184 17.62 38.05 5.30
CA GLU A 184 18.15 38.39 6.62
C GLU A 184 18.61 39.85 6.68
N ARG A 185 18.47 40.48 7.84
CA ARG A 185 18.96 41.85 8.07
C ARG A 185 19.79 41.94 9.33
N SER A 186 20.83 42.75 9.30
CA SER A 186 21.74 42.94 10.43
C SER A 186 21.77 44.38 10.90
N ALA A 187 22.02 44.58 12.19
CA ALA A 187 22.23 45.89 12.79
C ALA A 187 23.29 45.82 13.88
N THR A 188 23.90 46.96 14.19
CA THR A 188 24.87 47.12 15.27
C THR A 188 24.26 47.93 16.40
N ILE A 189 24.38 47.42 17.62
CA ILE A 189 24.04 48.11 18.87
C ILE A 189 25.35 48.56 19.51
N THR A 190 25.52 49.87 19.74
CA THR A 190 26.74 50.44 20.33
C THR A 190 26.44 51.11 21.65
N ILE A 191 27.15 50.72 22.71
CA ILE A 191 27.14 51.38 24.01
C ILE A 191 28.32 52.36 24.06
N VAL A 192 28.01 53.65 24.19
CA VAL A 192 28.99 54.75 24.14
C VAL A 192 29.15 55.37 25.54
N PRO A 193 30.27 55.14 26.24
CA PRO A 193 30.58 55.87 27.48
C PRO A 193 30.82 57.36 27.23
N GLN A 194 30.52 58.23 28.20
CA GLN A 194 30.97 59.63 28.17
C GLN A 194 32.51 59.77 28.15
N SER A 195 33.24 58.79 28.71
CA SER A 195 34.70 58.68 28.65
C SER A 195 35.13 57.21 28.63
N GLY A 196 35.89 56.78 27.62
CA GLY A 196 36.32 55.38 27.45
C GLY A 196 36.15 54.90 26.00
N LYS A 197 36.38 53.59 25.75
CA LYS A 197 36.14 52.99 24.42
C LYS A 197 34.69 52.47 24.31
N PRO A 198 33.98 52.74 23.20
CA PRO A 198 32.64 52.20 22.98
C PRO A 198 32.68 50.68 22.78
N LYS A 199 31.56 50.01 23.05
CA LYS A 199 31.39 48.57 22.84
C LYS A 199 30.22 48.30 21.90
N SER A 200 30.48 47.55 20.82
CA SER A 200 29.50 47.28 19.75
C SER A 200 29.14 45.80 19.65
N PHE A 201 27.89 45.52 19.29
CA PHE A 201 27.33 44.18 19.11
C PHE A 201 26.57 44.11 17.79
N THR A 202 26.85 43.09 16.98
CA THR A 202 26.05 42.82 15.78
C THR A 202 24.91 41.89 16.15
N VAL A 203 23.70 42.25 15.73
CA VAL A 203 22.51 41.42 15.81
C VAL A 203 22.01 41.11 14.40
N ASN A 204 21.65 39.85 14.17
CA ASN A 204 21.15 39.34 12.89
C ASN A 204 19.70 38.91 13.09
N GLN A 205 18.79 39.44 12.27
CA GLN A 205 17.40 39.04 12.27
C GLN A 205 17.08 38.22 11.03
N ALA A 206 16.52 37.02 11.24
CA ALA A 206 16.10 36.14 10.16
C ALA A 206 15.04 36.80 9.25
N GLY A 207 14.99 36.38 7.99
CA GLY A 207 13.88 36.70 7.08
C GLY A 207 12.68 35.78 7.28
N ILE A 208 11.52 36.15 6.73
CA ILE A 208 10.34 35.27 6.71
C ILE A 208 10.60 34.05 5.82
N ALA A 209 10.11 32.88 6.22
CA ALA A 209 10.25 31.66 5.43
C ALA A 209 9.37 31.70 4.16
N PRO A 210 9.79 31.07 3.06
CA PRO A 210 8.96 30.93 1.87
C PRO A 210 7.72 30.05 2.17
N VAL A 211 6.57 30.43 1.61
CA VAL A 211 5.27 29.79 1.79
C VAL A 211 4.65 29.57 0.40
N LEU A 212 4.16 28.35 0.17
CA LEU A 212 3.31 28.01 -0.96
C LEU A 212 2.29 26.97 -0.48
N LYS A 213 1.03 27.39 -0.36
CA LYS A 213 -0.07 26.54 0.11
C LYS A 213 -1.28 26.69 -0.79
N VAL A 214 -2.08 25.63 -0.88
CA VAL A 214 -3.29 25.58 -1.71
C VAL A 214 -4.50 25.20 -0.86
N SER A 215 -5.68 25.72 -1.21
CA SER A 215 -6.92 25.43 -0.47
C SER A 215 -7.46 24.01 -0.69
N LYS A 216 -7.05 23.35 -1.77
CA LYS A 216 -7.50 22.00 -2.18
C LYS A 216 -6.34 21.28 -2.88
N ASN A 217 -6.19 19.99 -2.62
CA ASN A 217 -5.21 19.11 -3.27
C ASN A 217 -5.85 18.14 -4.29
N SER A 218 -7.18 18.11 -4.40
CA SER A 218 -7.89 17.37 -5.44
C SER A 218 -9.17 18.08 -5.91
N ILE A 219 -9.58 17.80 -7.15
CA ILE A 219 -10.83 18.24 -7.78
C ILE A 219 -11.44 17.04 -8.51
N LEU A 220 -12.75 16.85 -8.36
CA LEU A 220 -13.54 15.88 -9.11
C LEU A 220 -14.54 16.64 -10.01
N PHE A 221 -14.47 16.41 -11.32
CA PHE A 221 -15.43 16.96 -12.28
C PHE A 221 -16.47 15.91 -12.70
N ASP A 222 -17.71 16.39 -12.87
CA ASP A 222 -18.75 15.64 -13.56
C ASP A 222 -18.41 15.44 -15.04
N SER A 223 -18.86 14.32 -15.59
CA SER A 223 -18.50 13.89 -16.94
C SER A 223 -19.26 14.61 -18.05
N GLU A 224 -20.52 15.02 -17.78
CA GLU A 224 -21.45 15.61 -18.75
C GLU A 224 -21.54 17.12 -18.61
N SER A 225 -21.46 17.63 -17.39
CA SER A 225 -21.59 19.06 -17.06
C SER A 225 -20.52 19.52 -16.06
N PRO A 226 -19.23 19.52 -16.45
CA PRO A 226 -18.17 19.99 -15.57
C PRO A 226 -18.36 21.47 -15.22
N VAL A 227 -18.59 21.75 -13.94
CA VAL A 227 -18.68 23.11 -13.40
C VAL A 227 -17.30 23.53 -12.91
N ALA A 228 -16.81 24.69 -13.35
CA ALA A 228 -15.51 25.21 -12.96
C ALA A 228 -15.33 25.26 -11.44
N ASP A 229 -14.16 24.82 -10.95
CA ASP A 229 -13.80 24.89 -9.53
C ASP A 229 -12.64 25.88 -9.32
N THR A 230 -12.47 26.32 -8.08
CA THR A 230 -11.50 27.35 -7.68
C THR A 230 -10.53 26.82 -6.62
N ILE A 231 -9.25 27.14 -6.80
CA ILE A 231 -8.18 26.88 -5.86
C ILE A 231 -7.63 28.24 -5.41
N LYS A 232 -7.57 28.46 -4.10
CA LYS A 232 -6.86 29.60 -3.53
C LYS A 232 -5.42 29.20 -3.23
N VAL A 233 -4.48 30.04 -3.62
CA VAL A 233 -3.04 29.89 -3.43
C VAL A 233 -2.59 30.98 -2.45
N GLU A 234 -2.02 30.55 -1.33
CA GLU A 234 -1.38 31.43 -0.34
C GLU A 234 0.13 31.31 -0.53
N SER A 235 0.78 32.38 -0.98
CA SER A 235 2.22 32.39 -1.22
C SER A 235 2.85 33.76 -1.03
N ASN A 236 4.11 33.77 -0.57
CA ASN A 236 4.99 34.95 -0.53
C ASN A 236 6.18 34.82 -1.50
N ILE A 237 6.14 33.84 -2.41
CA ILE A 237 7.13 33.60 -3.45
C ILE A 237 6.46 33.57 -4.82
N GLU A 238 7.25 33.74 -5.88
CA GLU A 238 6.77 33.57 -7.25
C GLU A 238 6.43 32.10 -7.55
N TRP A 239 5.33 31.87 -8.25
CA TRP A 239 4.86 30.54 -8.62
C TRP A 239 4.16 30.56 -9.98
N GLU A 240 4.18 29.42 -10.67
CA GLU A 240 3.45 29.19 -11.92
C GLU A 240 2.63 27.90 -11.81
N ALA A 241 1.45 27.85 -12.42
CA ALA A 241 0.60 26.66 -12.47
C ALA A 241 0.51 26.13 -13.90
N VAL A 242 0.89 24.87 -14.10
CA VAL A 242 0.88 24.19 -15.40
C VAL A 242 0.04 22.93 -15.33
N CYS A 243 -0.71 22.65 -16.40
CA CYS A 243 -1.36 21.36 -16.62
C CYS A 243 -1.07 20.93 -18.07
N GLU A 244 -0.46 19.76 -18.24
CA GLU A 244 -0.11 19.24 -19.57
C GLU A 244 -1.35 18.75 -20.33
N GLU A 245 -2.38 18.35 -19.60
CA GLU A 245 -3.57 17.75 -20.18
C GLU A 245 -4.50 18.78 -20.82
N THR A 246 -4.71 18.61 -22.12
CA THR A 246 -5.48 19.56 -22.96
C THR A 246 -6.99 19.60 -22.67
N TRP A 247 -7.49 18.68 -21.84
CA TRP A 247 -8.89 18.65 -21.40
C TRP A 247 -9.13 19.46 -20.12
N VAL A 248 -8.06 19.87 -19.41
CA VAL A 248 -8.11 20.84 -18.31
C VAL A 248 -7.56 22.18 -18.82
N SER A 249 -8.19 23.28 -18.43
CA SER A 249 -7.66 24.63 -18.69
C SER A 249 -7.67 25.48 -17.44
N LEU A 250 -6.55 26.17 -17.20
CA LEU A 250 -6.32 27.01 -16.03
C LEU A 250 -6.46 28.48 -16.41
N SER A 251 -7.00 29.28 -15.50
CA SER A 251 -6.98 30.73 -15.60
C SER A 251 -6.83 31.36 -14.22
N THR A 252 -6.19 32.53 -14.16
CA THR A 252 -5.92 33.28 -12.92
C THR A 252 -6.59 34.65 -12.98
N PRO A 253 -7.89 34.75 -12.67
CA PRO A 253 -8.63 36.01 -12.78
C PRO A 253 -8.20 37.04 -11.73
N GLU A 254 -7.69 36.57 -10.59
CA GLU A 254 -7.21 37.38 -9.47
C GLU A 254 -5.93 36.74 -8.90
N GLU A 255 -5.08 37.55 -8.27
CA GLU A 255 -3.84 37.09 -7.64
C GLU A 255 -4.16 36.05 -6.53
N GLY A 256 -3.43 34.94 -6.53
CA GLY A 256 -3.67 33.84 -5.58
C GLY A 256 -4.95 33.03 -5.85
N VAL A 257 -5.60 33.15 -7.01
CA VAL A 257 -6.79 32.33 -7.36
C VAL A 257 -6.60 31.64 -8.71
N ILE A 258 -6.67 30.31 -8.72
CA ILE A 258 -6.71 29.50 -9.95
C ILE A 258 -8.14 29.01 -10.17
N VAL A 259 -8.71 29.32 -11.33
CA VAL A 259 -9.96 28.73 -11.82
C VAL A 259 -9.62 27.56 -12.74
N VAL A 260 -10.09 26.38 -12.39
CA VAL A 260 -9.89 25.13 -13.12
C VAL A 260 -11.17 24.81 -13.89
N ASN A 261 -11.04 24.66 -15.21
CA ASN A 261 -12.14 24.22 -16.07
C ASN A 261 -11.78 22.87 -16.69
N ALA A 262 -12.78 22.01 -16.90
CA ALA A 262 -12.63 20.75 -17.62
C ALA A 262 -13.56 20.70 -18.83
N LYS A 263 -13.11 20.04 -19.91
CA LYS A 263 -13.98 19.66 -21.03
C LYS A 263 -14.89 18.50 -20.62
N VAL A 264 -16.00 18.31 -21.34
CA VAL A 264 -16.86 17.12 -21.22
C VAL A 264 -16.01 15.86 -21.53
N ASN A 265 -16.22 14.77 -20.78
CA ASN A 265 -15.55 13.49 -21.02
C ASN A 265 -16.47 12.56 -21.83
N ALA A 266 -16.76 12.98 -23.07
CA ALA A 266 -17.71 12.30 -23.93
C ALA A 266 -17.21 10.93 -24.39
N ALA A 267 -18.10 9.94 -24.40
CA ALA A 267 -17.83 8.61 -24.92
C ALA A 267 -17.78 8.63 -26.47
N PRO A 268 -16.76 8.01 -27.10
CA PRO A 268 -16.78 7.79 -28.54
C PRO A 268 -17.99 6.95 -28.95
N ALA A 269 -18.53 7.18 -30.14
CA ALA A 269 -19.71 6.47 -30.63
C ALA A 269 -19.49 4.95 -30.64
N GLY A 270 -20.28 4.21 -29.86
CA GLY A 270 -20.20 2.75 -29.77
C GLY A 270 -19.12 2.21 -28.84
N GLU A 271 -18.44 3.08 -28.08
CA GLU A 271 -17.39 2.70 -27.13
C GLU A 271 -17.64 3.33 -25.76
N ARG A 272 -16.92 2.87 -24.74
CA ARG A 272 -16.99 3.44 -23.40
C ARG A 272 -15.92 4.51 -23.25
N ALA A 273 -16.27 5.65 -22.64
CA ALA A 273 -15.26 6.54 -22.08
C ALA A 273 -14.63 5.89 -20.84
N THR A 274 -13.33 6.08 -20.67
CA THR A 274 -12.63 5.77 -19.42
C THR A 274 -12.58 7.01 -18.54
N ALA A 275 -12.53 6.81 -17.22
CA ALA A 275 -12.15 7.90 -16.32
C ALA A 275 -10.79 8.47 -16.76
N ARG A 276 -10.60 9.78 -16.58
CA ARG A 276 -9.36 10.45 -16.94
C ARG A 276 -8.86 11.30 -15.79
N THR A 277 -7.55 11.38 -15.66
CA THR A 277 -6.89 12.14 -14.60
C THR A 277 -5.90 13.14 -15.20
N ALA A 278 -5.70 14.25 -14.51
CA ALA A 278 -4.73 15.27 -14.85
C ALA A 278 -4.06 15.75 -13.56
N THR A 279 -2.83 16.25 -13.68
CA THR A 279 -2.12 16.87 -12.55
C THR A 279 -1.90 18.33 -12.86
N ILE A 280 -2.42 19.21 -12.00
CA ILE A 280 -2.04 20.61 -11.99
C ILE A 280 -0.80 20.73 -11.12
N LYS A 281 0.30 21.21 -11.72
CA LYS A 281 1.60 21.35 -11.08
C LYS A 281 1.86 22.82 -10.79
N LEU A 282 1.96 23.19 -9.51
CA LEU A 282 2.42 24.50 -9.09
C LEU A 282 3.94 24.43 -8.85
N THR A 283 4.71 25.17 -9.65
CA THR A 283 6.17 25.20 -9.59
C THR A 283 6.65 26.52 -8.98
N SER A 284 7.70 26.47 -8.17
CA SER A 284 8.40 27.65 -7.63
C SER A 284 9.91 27.42 -7.65
N GLU A 285 10.71 28.49 -7.55
CA GLU A 285 12.17 28.35 -7.50
C GLU A 285 12.70 27.91 -6.12
N LEU A 286 11.93 28.15 -5.05
CA LEU A 286 12.40 28.02 -3.65
C LEU A 286 11.76 26.85 -2.89
N LEU A 287 10.63 26.33 -3.35
CA LEU A 287 9.90 25.22 -2.71
C LEU A 287 9.61 24.09 -3.71
N PRO A 288 9.51 22.83 -3.24
CA PRO A 288 9.09 21.71 -4.07
C PRO A 288 7.72 21.94 -4.69
N ASP A 289 7.51 21.32 -5.85
CA ASP A 289 6.26 21.43 -6.60
C ASP A 289 5.05 20.94 -5.78
N VAL A 290 3.95 21.68 -5.86
CA VAL A 290 2.67 21.28 -5.28
C VAL A 290 1.79 20.71 -6.39
N ASN A 291 1.44 19.43 -6.28
CA ASN A 291 0.59 18.74 -7.24
C ASN A 291 -0.85 18.70 -6.74
N ILE A 292 -1.79 19.02 -7.64
CA ILE A 292 -3.23 18.92 -7.39
C ILE A 292 -3.81 17.93 -8.39
N SER A 293 -4.43 16.87 -7.87
CA SER A 293 -5.04 15.82 -8.69
C SER A 293 -6.39 16.28 -9.22
N VAL A 294 -6.61 16.17 -10.52
CA VAL A 294 -7.91 16.41 -11.15
C VAL A 294 -8.40 15.09 -11.72
N GLU A 295 -9.56 14.65 -11.27
CA GLU A 295 -10.23 13.45 -11.76
C GLU A 295 -11.53 13.85 -12.47
N GLN A 296 -11.86 13.13 -13.54
CA GLN A 296 -13.14 13.27 -14.21
C GLN A 296 -13.69 11.89 -14.57
N ASP A 297 -14.93 11.64 -14.13
CA ASP A 297 -15.67 10.43 -14.46
C ASP A 297 -15.95 10.35 -15.98
N PRO A 298 -16.24 9.16 -16.54
CA PRO A 298 -16.69 9.02 -17.92
C PRO A 298 -18.18 9.37 -18.10
N GLU A 299 -18.58 9.86 -19.29
CA GLU A 299 -19.99 10.08 -19.67
C GLU A 299 -20.78 8.78 -19.57
N LYS A 300 -21.92 8.74 -18.89
CA LYS A 300 -22.67 7.49 -18.71
C LYS A 300 -23.34 7.06 -20.04
N VAL A 301 -23.16 5.81 -20.45
CA VAL A 301 -23.71 5.21 -21.67
C VAL A 301 -24.25 3.81 -21.42
N ILE A 302 -25.20 3.37 -22.27
CA ILE A 302 -25.58 1.97 -22.40
C ILE A 302 -25.46 1.58 -23.88
N LEU A 303 -24.64 0.57 -24.16
CA LEU A 303 -24.37 0.03 -25.49
C LEU A 303 -25.01 -1.34 -25.64
N LEU A 304 -25.71 -1.59 -26.75
CA LEU A 304 -26.26 -2.90 -27.10
C LEU A 304 -25.53 -3.48 -28.30
N GLY A 305 -25.19 -4.76 -28.22
CA GLY A 305 -24.67 -5.50 -29.37
C GLY A 305 -25.72 -5.71 -30.46
N SER A 306 -26.97 -6.03 -30.07
CA SER A 306 -28.13 -6.08 -30.97
C SER A 306 -29.37 -5.60 -30.23
N GLY A 307 -30.22 -4.81 -30.90
CA GLY A 307 -31.52 -4.38 -30.40
C GLY A 307 -32.66 -5.34 -30.72
N GLU A 308 -32.45 -6.31 -31.61
CA GLU A 308 -33.48 -7.30 -32.00
C GLU A 308 -32.90 -8.72 -32.07
N PHE A 309 -33.64 -9.68 -31.49
CA PHE A 309 -33.29 -11.10 -31.46
C PHE A 309 -34.43 -11.95 -32.01
N ASN A 310 -34.11 -12.87 -32.92
CA ASN A 310 -35.05 -13.82 -33.50
C ASN A 310 -34.75 -15.22 -32.96
N VAL A 311 -35.72 -15.86 -32.32
CA VAL A 311 -35.54 -17.09 -31.57
C VAL A 311 -36.62 -18.12 -31.91
N ASP A 312 -36.33 -19.41 -31.73
CA ASP A 312 -37.29 -20.48 -32.05
C ASP A 312 -38.38 -20.65 -30.98
N ALA A 313 -39.36 -21.51 -31.27
CA ALA A 313 -40.52 -21.74 -30.42
C ALA A 313 -40.19 -22.40 -29.05
N SER A 314 -38.96 -22.89 -28.84
CA SER A 314 -38.59 -23.59 -27.61
C SER A 314 -38.16 -22.63 -26.49
N ALA A 315 -38.29 -23.07 -25.24
CA ALA A 315 -37.83 -22.30 -24.08
C ALA A 315 -36.30 -22.22 -24.10
N HIS A 316 -35.70 -21.03 -24.01
CA HIS A 316 -34.24 -20.83 -23.94
C HIS A 316 -33.85 -19.70 -23.00
N ILE A 317 -32.58 -19.66 -22.64
CA ILE A 317 -31.90 -18.46 -22.15
C ILE A 317 -31.28 -17.70 -23.32
N LEU A 318 -31.64 -16.43 -23.48
CA LEU A 318 -31.05 -15.51 -24.46
C LEU A 318 -29.98 -14.64 -23.77
N ALA A 319 -28.75 -14.67 -24.28
CA ALA A 319 -27.69 -13.76 -23.86
C ALA A 319 -27.64 -12.53 -24.77
N VAL A 320 -27.86 -11.35 -24.21
CA VAL A 320 -27.85 -10.07 -24.92
C VAL A 320 -26.61 -9.31 -24.53
N LYS A 321 -25.74 -9.04 -25.50
CA LYS A 321 -24.54 -8.25 -25.20
C LYS A 321 -24.94 -6.83 -24.81
N ILE A 322 -24.61 -6.41 -23.59
CA ILE A 322 -24.86 -5.07 -23.05
C ILE A 322 -23.61 -4.53 -22.39
N SER A 323 -23.28 -3.26 -22.62
CA SER A 323 -22.19 -2.59 -21.93
C SER A 323 -22.65 -1.27 -21.34
N SER A 324 -22.25 -0.97 -20.12
CA SER A 324 -22.54 0.31 -19.48
C SER A 324 -21.38 0.71 -18.57
N ASN A 325 -21.27 1.99 -18.28
CA ASN A 325 -20.39 2.58 -17.26
C ASN A 325 -21.18 3.23 -16.12
N GLY A 326 -22.49 2.99 -16.06
CA GLY A 326 -23.35 3.27 -14.92
C GLY A 326 -24.02 1.99 -14.42
N PRO A 327 -24.47 1.94 -13.15
CA PRO A 327 -25.24 0.81 -12.66
C PRO A 327 -26.59 0.73 -13.41
N LEU A 328 -26.94 -0.47 -13.89
CA LEU A 328 -28.27 -0.74 -14.44
C LEU A 328 -29.28 -0.68 -13.29
N LEU A 329 -30.30 0.18 -13.42
CA LEU A 329 -31.26 0.47 -12.36
C LEU A 329 -32.49 -0.44 -12.42
N ASN A 330 -33.06 -0.61 -13.61
CA ASN A 330 -34.30 -1.34 -13.79
C ASN A 330 -34.39 -1.98 -15.17
N ILE A 331 -34.87 -3.23 -15.22
CA ILE A 331 -35.14 -3.95 -16.46
C ILE A 331 -36.56 -4.47 -16.40
N THR A 332 -37.42 -3.99 -17.29
CA THR A 332 -38.84 -4.32 -17.32
C THR A 332 -39.22 -4.95 -18.64
N SER A 333 -40.04 -6.00 -18.62
CA SER A 333 -40.65 -6.57 -19.83
C SER A 333 -42.09 -6.11 -19.99
N ASP A 334 -42.52 -5.90 -21.24
CA ASP A 334 -43.93 -5.68 -21.59
C ASP A 334 -44.75 -6.98 -21.67
N VAL A 335 -44.09 -8.14 -21.59
CA VAL A 335 -44.69 -9.48 -21.68
C VAL A 335 -44.26 -10.37 -20.51
N ASN A 336 -45.07 -11.38 -20.20
CA ASN A 336 -44.80 -12.31 -19.10
C ASN A 336 -43.94 -13.53 -19.48
N TRP A 337 -43.70 -13.75 -20.78
CA TRP A 337 -42.92 -14.88 -21.30
C TRP A 337 -41.44 -14.55 -21.51
N LEU A 338 -41.05 -13.28 -21.34
CA LEU A 338 -39.67 -12.84 -21.17
C LEU A 338 -39.46 -12.50 -19.70
N ASN A 339 -38.52 -13.17 -19.04
CA ASN A 339 -38.19 -12.89 -17.65
C ASN A 339 -36.68 -12.68 -17.50
N VAL A 340 -36.27 -11.58 -16.89
CA VAL A 340 -34.87 -11.34 -16.59
C VAL A 340 -34.56 -11.99 -15.27
N THR A 341 -33.84 -13.10 -15.29
CA THR A 341 -33.22 -13.61 -14.06
C THR A 341 -32.21 -12.59 -13.61
N SER A 342 -32.46 -11.99 -12.44
CA SER A 342 -31.52 -11.12 -11.76
C SER A 342 -30.29 -11.92 -11.29
N SER A 343 -29.45 -12.39 -12.22
CA SER A 343 -28.05 -12.54 -11.88
C SER A 343 -27.52 -11.13 -11.75
N ARG A 344 -27.15 -10.73 -10.53
CA ARG A 344 -26.41 -9.49 -10.25
C ARG A 344 -25.05 -9.43 -10.96
N ALA A 345 -24.77 -10.36 -11.86
CA ALA A 345 -23.82 -10.24 -12.96
C ALA A 345 -24.23 -9.11 -13.91
N VAL A 346 -24.05 -7.87 -13.46
CA VAL A 346 -23.66 -6.80 -14.37
C VAL A 346 -22.14 -6.90 -14.47
N GLN A 347 -21.63 -7.95 -15.12
CA GLN A 347 -20.44 -7.68 -15.91
C GLN A 347 -20.93 -6.89 -17.12
N GLU A 348 -20.16 -5.89 -17.51
CA GLU A 348 -20.46 -4.89 -18.54
C GLU A 348 -20.50 -5.48 -19.96
N ASP A 349 -20.85 -6.77 -20.11
CA ASP A 349 -20.92 -7.47 -21.38
C ASP A 349 -22.23 -8.24 -21.64
N TYR A 350 -22.99 -8.84 -20.70
CA TYR A 350 -24.18 -9.65 -21.04
C TYR A 350 -25.39 -9.58 -20.08
N LEU A 351 -26.59 -9.39 -20.63
CA LEU A 351 -27.90 -9.53 -20.00
C LEU A 351 -28.54 -10.87 -20.39
N PHE A 352 -28.97 -11.67 -19.42
CA PHE A 352 -29.58 -12.97 -19.67
C PHE A 352 -31.10 -12.94 -19.47
N ILE A 353 -31.83 -13.37 -20.50
CA ILE A 353 -33.29 -13.32 -20.56
C ILE A 353 -33.82 -14.76 -20.68
N LEU A 354 -34.64 -15.18 -19.73
CA LEU A 354 -35.43 -16.41 -19.86
C LEU A 354 -36.57 -16.17 -20.84
N VAL A 355 -36.60 -16.95 -21.90
CA VAL A 355 -37.66 -16.97 -22.90
C VAL A 355 -38.45 -18.26 -22.73
N SER A 356 -39.74 -18.15 -22.37
CA SER A 356 -40.62 -19.31 -22.25
C SER A 356 -40.90 -19.94 -23.63
N SER A 357 -41.36 -21.19 -23.67
CA SER A 357 -41.76 -21.83 -24.93
C SER A 357 -42.99 -21.13 -25.55
N ASN A 358 -43.00 -21.03 -26.87
CA ASN A 358 -44.15 -20.62 -27.66
C ASN A 358 -44.86 -21.88 -28.19
N ASN A 359 -45.99 -22.22 -27.58
CA ASN A 359 -46.77 -23.39 -27.97
C ASN A 359 -47.80 -23.08 -29.08
N ASP A 360 -47.90 -21.80 -29.48
CA ASP A 360 -48.81 -21.37 -30.55
C ASP A 360 -48.14 -21.51 -31.92
N LEU A 361 -48.94 -21.67 -32.98
CA LEU A 361 -48.45 -21.68 -34.37
C LEU A 361 -48.02 -20.29 -34.87
N ALA A 362 -48.42 -19.23 -34.16
CA ALA A 362 -48.11 -17.85 -34.51
C ALA A 362 -46.83 -17.37 -33.82
N ASP A 363 -46.04 -16.59 -34.55
CA ASP A 363 -44.92 -15.83 -33.97
C ASP A 363 -45.44 -14.86 -32.91
N ARG A 364 -44.65 -14.62 -31.85
CA ARG A 364 -44.92 -13.62 -30.81
C ARG A 364 -43.72 -12.70 -30.62
N THR A 365 -43.98 -11.47 -30.18
CA THR A 365 -42.95 -10.43 -30.00
C THR A 365 -43.10 -9.80 -28.62
N GLY A 366 -41.97 -9.55 -27.96
CA GLY A 366 -41.91 -8.89 -26.65
C GLY A 366 -40.72 -7.94 -26.59
N ASN A 367 -40.82 -6.92 -25.75
CA ASN A 367 -39.79 -5.91 -25.54
C ASN A 367 -39.32 -5.90 -24.09
N LEU A 368 -38.03 -5.61 -23.93
CA LEU A 368 -37.38 -5.36 -22.66
C LEU A 368 -36.82 -3.95 -22.66
N THR A 369 -37.24 -3.13 -21.69
CA THR A 369 -36.70 -1.80 -21.48
C THR A 369 -35.63 -1.86 -20.41
N ILE A 370 -34.43 -1.37 -20.73
CA ILE A 370 -33.27 -1.34 -19.86
C ILE A 370 -32.96 0.12 -19.53
N ALA A 371 -32.96 0.45 -18.24
CA ALA A 371 -32.65 1.79 -17.73
C ALA A 371 -31.37 1.77 -16.89
N ALA A 372 -30.53 2.79 -17.07
CA ALA A 372 -29.37 3.07 -16.22
C ALA A 372 -29.47 4.50 -15.67
N GLU A 373 -28.74 4.78 -14.60
CA GLU A 373 -28.71 6.12 -14.01
C GLU A 373 -28.09 7.12 -14.99
N GLY A 374 -28.78 8.23 -15.25
CA GLY A 374 -28.27 9.30 -16.13
C GLY A 374 -28.31 8.99 -17.63
N VAL A 375 -28.83 7.82 -18.05
CA VAL A 375 -28.89 7.43 -19.46
C VAL A 375 -30.34 7.18 -19.89
N ASP A 376 -30.70 7.63 -21.08
CA ASP A 376 -32.00 7.34 -21.68
C ASP A 376 -32.23 5.82 -21.81
N PRO A 377 -33.41 5.29 -21.41
CA PRO A 377 -33.67 3.86 -21.49
C PRO A 377 -33.63 3.32 -22.91
N ILE A 378 -33.08 2.12 -23.08
CA ILE A 378 -33.00 1.43 -24.37
C ILE A 378 -33.91 0.21 -24.40
N THR A 379 -34.29 -0.23 -25.59
CA THR A 379 -35.21 -1.36 -25.78
C THR A 379 -34.55 -2.51 -26.53
N VAL A 380 -34.73 -3.72 -26.02
CA VAL A 380 -34.37 -4.99 -26.67
C VAL A 380 -35.66 -5.69 -27.10
N LYS A 381 -35.79 -5.97 -28.39
CA LYS A 381 -36.93 -6.66 -28.99
C LYS A 381 -36.61 -8.15 -29.19
N VAL A 382 -37.48 -9.03 -28.73
CA VAL A 382 -37.37 -10.48 -28.94
C VAL A 382 -38.57 -10.93 -29.77
N VAL A 383 -38.30 -11.52 -30.94
CA VAL A 383 -39.28 -12.14 -31.83
C VAL A 383 -39.11 -13.65 -31.72
N GLN A 384 -40.10 -14.32 -31.15
CA GLN A 384 -40.12 -15.77 -30.98
C GLN A 384 -41.04 -16.43 -32.00
N LYS A 385 -40.51 -17.41 -32.74
CA LYS A 385 -41.27 -18.15 -33.75
C LYS A 385 -42.40 -18.97 -33.15
N GLY A 386 -43.49 -19.09 -33.91
CA GLY A 386 -44.53 -20.08 -33.67
C GLY A 386 -44.03 -21.49 -33.92
N MET A 387 -44.62 -22.48 -33.25
CA MET A 387 -44.33 -23.88 -33.48
C MET A 387 -44.76 -24.29 -34.91
N THR A 388 -43.92 -25.04 -35.63
CA THR A 388 -44.28 -25.58 -36.95
C THR A 388 -45.35 -26.67 -36.82
N ALA A 389 -46.21 -26.88 -37.83
CA ALA A 389 -47.12 -28.03 -37.83
C ALA A 389 -46.32 -29.34 -37.82
N VAL A 390 -46.48 -30.14 -36.77
CA VAL A 390 -45.60 -31.31 -36.49
C VAL A 390 -46.36 -32.62 -36.68
N ASN A 391 -45.79 -33.56 -37.44
CA ASN A 391 -46.27 -34.94 -37.45
C ASN A 391 -45.78 -35.60 -36.16
N THR A 392 -46.71 -35.91 -35.26
CA THR A 392 -46.41 -36.20 -33.86
C THR A 392 -46.70 -37.65 -33.49
N ALA A 393 -45.74 -38.35 -32.92
CA ALA A 393 -45.95 -39.62 -32.23
C ALA A 393 -46.24 -39.36 -30.75
N ASN A 394 -47.38 -39.83 -30.24
CA ASN A 394 -47.67 -39.80 -28.81
C ASN A 394 -47.28 -41.14 -28.19
N ILE A 395 -46.39 -41.11 -27.20
CA ILE A 395 -45.86 -42.27 -26.51
C ILE A 395 -46.40 -42.27 -25.08
N THR A 396 -47.09 -43.34 -24.73
CA THR A 396 -47.65 -43.61 -23.40
C THR A 396 -47.15 -44.92 -22.80
N SER A 397 -46.56 -45.79 -23.61
CA SER A 397 -46.09 -47.12 -23.19
C SER A 397 -44.74 -47.51 -23.80
N PHE A 398 -44.11 -48.52 -23.20
CA PHE A 398 -42.83 -49.03 -23.69
C PHE A 398 -42.92 -49.71 -25.06
N GLU A 399 -44.03 -50.38 -25.37
CA GLU A 399 -44.26 -50.97 -26.70
C GLU A 399 -44.35 -49.90 -27.79
N GLU A 400 -45.00 -48.76 -27.51
CA GLU A 400 -45.05 -47.62 -28.44
C GLU A 400 -43.66 -47.01 -28.64
N TRP A 401 -42.86 -46.88 -27.58
CA TRP A 401 -41.47 -46.45 -27.70
C TRP A 401 -40.66 -47.40 -28.59
N LYS A 402 -40.77 -48.72 -28.37
CA LYS A 402 -40.11 -49.74 -29.21
C LYS A 402 -40.54 -49.64 -30.67
N ALA A 403 -41.83 -49.52 -30.93
CA ALA A 403 -42.38 -49.39 -32.28
C ALA A 403 -41.89 -48.12 -32.99
N PHE A 404 -41.85 -46.99 -32.28
CA PHE A 404 -41.33 -45.73 -32.82
C PHE A 404 -39.85 -45.81 -33.17
N VAL A 405 -39.01 -46.31 -32.25
CA VAL A 405 -37.56 -46.41 -32.48
C VAL A 405 -37.25 -47.33 -33.67
N ALA A 406 -38.07 -48.35 -33.93
CA ALA A 406 -37.93 -49.22 -35.09
C ALA A 406 -38.29 -48.54 -36.43
N ALA A 407 -39.14 -47.49 -36.42
CA ALA A 407 -39.62 -46.81 -37.63
C ALA A 407 -39.91 -45.30 -37.39
N PRO A 408 -38.86 -44.45 -37.20
CA PRO A 408 -39.04 -43.04 -36.89
C PRO A 408 -39.33 -42.13 -38.10
N GLU A 409 -39.30 -42.68 -39.33
CA GLU A 409 -39.39 -41.89 -40.57
C GLU A 409 -40.70 -41.09 -40.69
N GLY A 410 -40.58 -39.82 -41.09
CA GLY A 410 -41.72 -38.92 -41.30
C GLY A 410 -42.32 -38.32 -40.02
N ILE A 411 -41.87 -38.73 -38.84
CA ILE A 411 -42.24 -38.12 -37.56
C ILE A 411 -41.29 -36.96 -37.26
N THR A 412 -41.84 -35.79 -36.95
CA THR A 412 -41.08 -34.57 -36.65
C THR A 412 -41.24 -34.13 -35.18
N ALA A 413 -42.11 -34.78 -34.41
CA ALA A 413 -42.20 -34.64 -32.95
C ALA A 413 -42.58 -35.93 -32.23
N ILE A 414 -42.10 -36.07 -31.00
CA ILE A 414 -42.44 -37.12 -30.05
C ILE A 414 -43.01 -36.44 -28.80
N ASN A 415 -44.19 -36.85 -28.35
CA ASN A 415 -44.76 -36.45 -27.08
C ASN A 415 -44.80 -37.66 -26.14
N ILE A 416 -44.03 -37.62 -25.07
CA ILE A 416 -44.15 -38.58 -23.97
C ILE A 416 -45.17 -37.98 -23.00
N THR A 417 -46.28 -38.68 -22.78
CA THR A 417 -47.46 -38.15 -22.06
C THR A 417 -47.78 -38.90 -20.78
N SER A 418 -46.99 -39.92 -20.47
CA SER A 418 -47.03 -40.66 -19.20
C SER A 418 -45.66 -41.27 -18.93
N ASP A 419 -45.41 -41.66 -17.67
CA ASP A 419 -44.23 -42.43 -17.32
C ASP A 419 -44.22 -43.77 -18.08
N ILE A 420 -43.04 -44.18 -18.53
CA ILE A 420 -42.81 -45.38 -19.33
C ILE A 420 -42.15 -46.44 -18.45
N ASP A 421 -42.91 -47.47 -18.06
CA ASP A 421 -42.37 -48.65 -17.37
C ASP A 421 -41.78 -49.64 -18.39
N CYS A 422 -40.46 -49.86 -18.31
CA CYS A 422 -39.72 -50.69 -19.26
C CYS A 422 -39.65 -52.17 -18.85
N GLY A 423 -40.28 -52.59 -17.75
CA GLY A 423 -40.48 -54.01 -17.41
C GLY A 423 -39.21 -54.85 -17.16
N GLY A 424 -38.08 -54.20 -16.87
CA GLY A 424 -36.76 -54.80 -16.70
C GLY A 424 -35.99 -54.99 -18.00
N GLU A 425 -36.57 -54.62 -19.14
CA GLU A 425 -35.96 -54.78 -20.47
C GLU A 425 -34.89 -53.72 -20.76
N GLU A 426 -34.14 -53.95 -21.82
CA GLU A 426 -33.23 -52.95 -22.39
C GLU A 426 -34.03 -51.93 -23.20
N ILE A 427 -33.84 -50.64 -22.88
CA ILE A 427 -34.52 -49.54 -23.57
C ILE A 427 -33.82 -49.35 -24.92
N PRO A 428 -34.52 -49.49 -26.07
CA PRO A 428 -33.90 -49.26 -27.36
C PRO A 428 -33.57 -47.78 -27.53
N SER A 429 -32.37 -47.53 -28.08
CA SER A 429 -31.85 -46.21 -28.38
C SER A 429 -32.35 -45.70 -29.73
N LEU A 430 -32.73 -44.43 -29.78
CA LEU A 430 -32.97 -43.72 -31.03
C LEU A 430 -31.63 -43.26 -31.63
N SER A 431 -31.28 -43.79 -32.81
CA SER A 431 -29.96 -43.57 -33.42
C SER A 431 -29.66 -42.11 -33.75
N SER A 432 -30.64 -41.38 -34.30
CA SER A 432 -30.57 -39.95 -34.59
C SER A 432 -31.97 -39.35 -34.64
N PHE A 433 -32.13 -38.09 -34.23
CA PHE A 433 -33.39 -37.38 -34.39
C PHE A 433 -33.20 -35.88 -34.63
N ASP A 434 -33.89 -35.36 -35.63
CA ASP A 434 -33.79 -33.95 -36.06
C ASP A 434 -35.02 -33.14 -35.60
N GLY A 435 -36.02 -33.80 -35.04
CA GLY A 435 -37.29 -33.21 -34.62
C GLY A 435 -37.33 -32.80 -33.14
N TYR A 436 -38.56 -32.71 -32.60
CA TYR A 436 -38.79 -32.30 -31.22
C TYR A 436 -39.16 -33.49 -30.33
N VAL A 437 -38.41 -33.77 -29.27
CA VAL A 437 -38.77 -34.73 -28.23
C VAL A 437 -39.28 -33.96 -27.02
N LYS A 438 -40.57 -34.08 -26.73
CA LYS A 438 -41.25 -33.48 -25.58
C LYS A 438 -41.54 -34.54 -24.54
N GLY A 439 -40.66 -34.65 -23.56
CA GLY A 439 -40.79 -35.57 -22.44
C GLY A 439 -41.84 -35.14 -21.41
N GLN A 440 -42.17 -33.85 -21.33
CA GLN A 440 -43.17 -33.29 -20.39
C GLN A 440 -42.93 -33.70 -18.92
N ASN A 441 -41.67 -33.90 -18.55
CA ASN A 441 -41.21 -34.36 -17.24
C ASN A 441 -41.68 -35.78 -16.87
N HIS A 442 -41.99 -36.62 -17.86
CA HIS A 442 -42.27 -38.03 -17.67
C HIS A 442 -41.02 -38.90 -17.70
N TYR A 443 -41.07 -39.98 -16.92
CA TYR A 443 -39.91 -40.81 -16.61
C TYR A 443 -39.93 -42.15 -17.35
N PHE A 444 -38.78 -42.57 -17.88
CA PHE A 444 -38.50 -43.98 -18.16
C PHE A 444 -38.06 -44.68 -16.87
N LYS A 445 -38.68 -45.83 -16.56
CA LYS A 445 -38.51 -46.57 -15.29
C LYS A 445 -38.23 -48.04 -15.51
N ASN A 446 -37.66 -48.69 -14.50
CA ASN A 446 -37.43 -50.14 -14.43
C ASN A 446 -36.81 -50.72 -15.70
N GLY A 447 -35.77 -50.09 -16.25
CA GLY A 447 -35.16 -50.51 -17.50
C GLY A 447 -33.66 -50.68 -17.41
N SER A 448 -33.03 -50.90 -18.55
CA SER A 448 -31.58 -50.78 -18.68
C SER A 448 -31.15 -50.07 -19.95
N LEU A 449 -30.08 -49.28 -19.86
CA LEU A 449 -29.48 -48.54 -20.97
C LEU A 449 -28.06 -49.05 -21.22
N SER A 450 -27.79 -49.60 -22.40
CA SER A 450 -26.43 -49.85 -22.88
C SER A 450 -25.89 -48.73 -23.77
N LYS A 451 -26.80 -47.92 -24.29
CA LYS A 451 -26.59 -46.71 -25.07
C LYS A 451 -27.44 -45.57 -24.52
N PRO A 452 -27.15 -44.31 -24.85
CA PRO A 452 -28.05 -43.19 -24.54
C PRO A 452 -29.45 -43.44 -25.10
N LEU A 453 -30.49 -42.86 -24.48
CA LEU A 453 -31.85 -42.92 -25.01
C LEU A 453 -31.92 -42.37 -26.46
N ILE A 454 -31.14 -41.31 -26.73
CA ILE A 454 -30.96 -40.71 -28.04
C ILE A 454 -29.45 -40.63 -28.32
N GLU A 455 -28.96 -41.39 -29.30
CA GLU A 455 -27.54 -41.42 -29.66
C GLU A 455 -27.07 -40.08 -30.27
N VAL A 456 -27.86 -39.49 -31.18
CA VAL A 456 -27.57 -38.18 -31.80
C VAL A 456 -28.83 -37.31 -31.84
N ASN A 457 -28.77 -36.11 -31.27
CA ASN A 457 -29.82 -35.10 -31.36
C ASN A 457 -29.38 -33.96 -32.30
N ASN A 458 -30.11 -33.73 -33.38
CA ASN A 458 -29.96 -32.53 -34.23
C ASN A 458 -31.14 -31.55 -34.08
N GLY A 459 -32.15 -31.91 -33.29
CA GLY A 459 -33.34 -31.10 -33.02
C GLY A 459 -33.39 -30.63 -31.56
N THR A 460 -34.57 -30.72 -30.92
CA THR A 460 -34.75 -30.31 -29.52
C THR A 460 -35.22 -31.47 -28.67
N VAL A 461 -34.56 -31.73 -27.55
CA VAL A 461 -34.97 -32.68 -26.51
C VAL A 461 -35.32 -31.90 -25.25
N SER A 462 -36.57 -31.99 -24.80
CA SER A 462 -37.09 -31.19 -23.69
C SER A 462 -37.81 -32.07 -22.68
N GLY A 463 -37.52 -31.90 -21.39
CA GLY A 463 -38.30 -32.50 -20.30
C GLY A 463 -38.29 -34.02 -20.27
N VAL A 464 -37.27 -34.68 -20.80
CA VAL A 464 -37.13 -36.15 -20.73
C VAL A 464 -36.48 -36.53 -19.41
N CYS A 465 -37.06 -37.52 -18.71
CA CYS A 465 -36.55 -37.97 -17.42
C CYS A 465 -36.18 -39.45 -17.40
N ILE A 466 -35.08 -39.80 -16.73
CA ILE A 466 -34.65 -41.18 -16.46
C ILE A 466 -34.70 -41.42 -14.95
N ASP A 467 -35.48 -42.42 -14.53
CA ASP A 467 -35.68 -42.75 -13.12
C ASP A 467 -34.51 -43.55 -12.55
N LYS A 468 -34.27 -43.43 -11.24
CA LYS A 468 -33.21 -44.15 -10.53
C LYS A 468 -33.26 -45.68 -10.69
N THR A 469 -34.42 -46.24 -11.04
CA THR A 469 -34.63 -47.67 -11.28
C THR A 469 -34.01 -48.15 -12.60
N VAL A 470 -33.62 -47.24 -13.50
CA VAL A 470 -32.93 -47.59 -14.74
C VAL A 470 -31.46 -47.88 -14.45
N SER A 471 -30.97 -49.02 -14.93
CA SER A 471 -29.57 -49.44 -14.77
C SER A 471 -28.74 -49.21 -16.03
N THR A 472 -27.50 -48.72 -15.91
CA THR A 472 -26.60 -48.59 -17.07
C THR A 472 -25.77 -49.87 -17.27
N LYS A 473 -25.90 -50.54 -18.42
CA LYS A 473 -25.19 -51.79 -18.74
C LYS A 473 -24.10 -51.55 -19.79
N GLY A 474 -22.83 -51.63 -19.42
CA GLY A 474 -21.73 -51.68 -20.41
C GLY A 474 -21.61 -50.41 -21.26
N ALA A 475 -21.64 -49.25 -20.62
CA ALA A 475 -21.49 -47.95 -21.29
C ALA A 475 -20.12 -47.83 -22.00
N GLY A 476 -20.16 -47.42 -23.26
CA GLY A 476 -18.97 -47.10 -24.06
C GLY A 476 -18.29 -45.79 -23.61
N ASN A 477 -17.33 -45.31 -24.41
CA ASN A 477 -16.55 -44.10 -24.08
C ASN A 477 -17.30 -42.79 -24.27
N VAL A 478 -18.44 -42.81 -24.94
CA VAL A 478 -19.30 -41.63 -25.13
C VAL A 478 -20.66 -42.05 -24.65
N PHE A 479 -21.04 -41.64 -23.45
CA PHE A 479 -22.27 -42.11 -22.83
C PHE A 479 -22.87 -41.07 -21.88
N ALA A 480 -24.16 -40.84 -22.06
CA ALA A 480 -25.03 -40.26 -21.06
C ALA A 480 -26.38 -40.98 -21.09
N ALA A 481 -27.19 -40.85 -20.04
CA ALA A 481 -28.46 -41.56 -19.97
C ALA A 481 -29.44 -41.07 -21.05
N ILE A 482 -29.40 -39.77 -21.39
CA ILE A 482 -30.39 -39.13 -22.28
C ILE A 482 -29.83 -38.93 -23.68
N VAL A 483 -28.78 -38.11 -23.85
CA VAL A 483 -28.24 -37.76 -25.17
C VAL A 483 -26.76 -38.10 -25.29
N GLY A 484 -26.39 -38.87 -26.31
CA GLY A 484 -25.00 -39.15 -26.65
C GLY A 484 -24.29 -37.92 -27.20
N VAL A 485 -24.71 -37.48 -28.39
CA VAL A 485 -24.18 -36.30 -29.09
C VAL A 485 -25.32 -35.32 -29.36
N ASN A 486 -25.18 -34.08 -28.89
CA ASN A 486 -26.12 -33.01 -29.10
C ASN A 486 -25.56 -31.98 -30.09
N ASN A 487 -26.16 -31.88 -31.28
CA ASN A 487 -25.93 -30.81 -32.25
C ASN A 487 -27.06 -29.75 -32.23
N GLY A 488 -28.16 -30.05 -31.54
CA GLY A 488 -29.29 -29.15 -31.37
C GLY A 488 -29.40 -28.68 -29.92
N LYS A 489 -30.55 -28.88 -29.31
CA LYS A 489 -30.86 -28.35 -27.98
C LYS A 489 -31.34 -29.43 -27.01
N VAL A 490 -30.85 -29.39 -25.77
CA VAL A 490 -31.34 -30.23 -24.67
C VAL A 490 -31.75 -29.32 -23.52
N VAL A 491 -33.00 -29.41 -23.08
CA VAL A 491 -33.56 -28.48 -22.09
C VAL A 491 -34.41 -29.21 -21.05
N GLU A 492 -34.31 -28.83 -19.77
CA GLU A 492 -35.17 -29.36 -18.69
C GLU A 492 -35.14 -30.89 -18.51
N CYS A 493 -34.10 -31.56 -18.99
CA CYS A 493 -33.98 -33.01 -18.88
C CYS A 493 -33.40 -33.42 -17.51
N VAL A 494 -33.85 -34.56 -16.98
CA VAL A 494 -33.48 -35.03 -15.63
C VAL A 494 -32.95 -36.46 -15.67
N ASN A 495 -31.75 -36.68 -15.13
CA ASN A 495 -31.23 -38.03 -14.89
C ASN A 495 -31.18 -38.35 -13.40
N GLU A 496 -31.87 -39.39 -12.96
CA GLU A 496 -31.80 -39.93 -11.59
C GLU A 496 -31.07 -41.28 -11.52
N ALA A 497 -30.75 -41.88 -12.67
CA ALA A 497 -30.05 -43.15 -12.74
C ALA A 497 -28.54 -43.00 -12.50
N ASP A 498 -27.98 -43.94 -11.73
CA ASP A 498 -26.54 -44.05 -11.54
C ASP A 498 -25.87 -44.50 -12.84
N ILE A 499 -24.80 -43.80 -13.22
CA ILE A 499 -23.96 -44.13 -14.37
C ILE A 499 -22.62 -44.65 -13.86
N LEU A 500 -22.44 -45.96 -13.98
CA LEU A 500 -21.25 -46.67 -13.54
C LEU A 500 -20.66 -47.47 -14.73
N PRO A 501 -19.96 -46.81 -15.68
CA PRO A 501 -19.41 -47.49 -16.85
C PRO A 501 -18.42 -48.58 -16.44
N LYS A 502 -18.32 -49.61 -17.27
CA LYS A 502 -17.23 -50.58 -17.16
C LYS A 502 -15.93 -49.96 -17.67
N PHE A 503 -14.81 -50.46 -17.16
CA PHE A 503 -13.45 -49.98 -17.48
C PHE A 503 -13.21 -49.82 -18.99
N SER A 504 -12.56 -48.73 -19.38
CA SER A 504 -12.10 -48.50 -20.75
C SER A 504 -10.63 -48.10 -20.79
N THR A 505 -9.97 -48.42 -21.90
CA THR A 505 -8.57 -48.06 -22.22
C THR A 505 -8.44 -46.76 -23.02
N SER A 506 -9.55 -46.06 -23.28
CA SER A 506 -9.61 -44.85 -24.13
C SER A 506 -10.32 -43.70 -23.42
N ALA A 507 -10.09 -42.48 -23.90
CA ALA A 507 -10.60 -41.27 -23.26
C ALA A 507 -12.14 -41.27 -23.10
N PRO A 508 -12.66 -41.09 -21.87
CA PRO A 508 -14.10 -41.09 -21.59
C PRO A 508 -14.76 -39.74 -21.90
N PHE A 509 -16.04 -39.77 -22.26
CA PHE A 509 -16.97 -38.64 -22.30
C PHE A 509 -18.26 -39.13 -21.65
N ILE A 510 -18.30 -39.03 -20.31
CA ILE A 510 -19.34 -39.65 -19.49
C ILE A 510 -20.08 -38.58 -18.70
N ALA A 511 -21.40 -38.47 -18.87
CA ALA A 511 -22.22 -37.60 -18.04
C ALA A 511 -23.63 -38.13 -17.81
N GLY A 512 -24.38 -37.51 -16.90
CA GLY A 512 -25.78 -37.86 -16.62
C GLY A 512 -26.71 -37.59 -17.80
N VAL A 513 -26.61 -36.41 -18.41
CA VAL A 513 -27.60 -35.92 -19.39
C VAL A 513 -27.05 -35.93 -20.82
N VAL A 514 -25.91 -35.27 -21.08
CA VAL A 514 -25.34 -35.13 -22.42
C VAL A 514 -23.86 -35.51 -22.42
N ALA A 515 -23.44 -36.46 -23.26
CA ALA A 515 -22.03 -36.81 -23.35
C ALA A 515 -21.22 -35.77 -24.14
N LYS A 516 -21.69 -35.34 -25.31
CA LYS A 516 -21.03 -34.29 -26.12
C LYS A 516 -22.06 -33.30 -26.65
N SER A 517 -21.75 -32.01 -26.65
CA SER A 517 -22.63 -30.96 -27.18
C SER A 517 -21.87 -29.96 -28.05
N THR A 518 -22.34 -29.72 -29.27
CA THR A 518 -22.00 -28.54 -30.10
C THR A 518 -23.14 -27.52 -30.13
N GLY A 519 -24.34 -27.92 -29.68
CA GLY A 519 -25.46 -27.03 -29.42
C GLY A 519 -25.63 -26.70 -27.94
N THR A 520 -26.86 -26.38 -27.49
CA THR A 520 -27.11 -25.85 -26.13
C THR A 520 -27.65 -26.91 -25.17
N VAL A 521 -27.23 -26.83 -23.89
CA VAL A 521 -27.77 -27.64 -22.79
C VAL A 521 -28.23 -26.72 -21.66
N GLU A 522 -29.53 -26.72 -21.38
CA GLU A 522 -30.18 -25.68 -20.58
C GLU A 522 -31.06 -26.28 -19.47
N SER A 523 -30.95 -25.78 -18.24
CA SER A 523 -31.82 -26.15 -17.12
C SER A 523 -31.94 -27.68 -16.87
N CYS A 524 -30.90 -28.43 -17.20
CA CYS A 524 -30.88 -29.88 -17.03
C CYS A 524 -30.33 -30.26 -15.65
N VAL A 525 -30.85 -31.35 -15.07
CA VAL A 525 -30.51 -31.78 -13.71
C VAL A 525 -29.99 -33.21 -13.70
N ASN A 526 -28.85 -33.44 -13.05
CA ASN A 526 -28.39 -34.78 -12.72
C ASN A 526 -28.47 -35.03 -11.21
N LYS A 527 -29.18 -36.08 -10.82
CA LYS A 527 -29.26 -36.58 -9.43
C LYS A 527 -28.56 -37.93 -9.24
N GLY A 528 -28.36 -38.68 -10.33
CA GLY A 528 -27.70 -39.97 -10.30
C GLY A 528 -26.19 -39.85 -10.07
N LYS A 529 -25.60 -40.84 -9.41
CA LYS A 529 -24.16 -40.91 -9.20
C LYS A 529 -23.44 -41.19 -10.51
N ILE A 530 -22.38 -40.44 -10.79
CA ILE A 530 -21.47 -40.68 -11.92
C ILE A 530 -20.17 -41.27 -11.36
N GLY A 531 -19.93 -42.55 -11.60
CA GLY A 531 -18.73 -43.23 -11.14
C GLY A 531 -17.92 -43.76 -12.30
N TYR A 532 -16.71 -43.23 -12.53
CA TYR A 532 -15.83 -43.69 -13.59
C TYR A 532 -14.54 -44.28 -13.03
N ARG A 533 -14.18 -45.48 -13.48
CA ARG A 533 -12.96 -46.18 -13.06
C ARG A 533 -12.07 -46.50 -14.26
N VAL A 534 -10.80 -46.14 -14.16
CA VAL A 534 -9.78 -46.40 -15.20
C VAL A 534 -8.80 -47.45 -14.67
N SER A 535 -8.64 -48.55 -15.40
CA SER A 535 -7.71 -49.65 -15.06
C SER A 535 -6.45 -49.68 -15.92
N ALA A 536 -6.34 -48.83 -16.95
CA ALA A 536 -5.19 -48.74 -17.86
C ALA A 536 -4.97 -47.28 -18.29
N ALA A 537 -3.75 -46.89 -18.64
CA ALA A 537 -3.45 -45.51 -19.04
C ALA A 537 -4.33 -45.09 -20.23
N ALA A 538 -5.26 -44.16 -20.02
CA ALA A 538 -6.10 -43.64 -21.08
C ALA A 538 -5.25 -42.81 -22.04
N SER A 539 -5.25 -43.17 -23.33
CA SER A 539 -4.69 -42.31 -24.37
C SER A 539 -5.72 -41.22 -24.75
N GLY A 540 -5.28 -39.96 -24.79
CA GLY A 540 -6.11 -38.81 -25.20
C GLY A 540 -6.68 -37.96 -24.05
N THR A 541 -7.60 -37.07 -24.40
CA THR A 541 -8.30 -36.14 -23.51
C THR A 541 -9.74 -36.57 -23.34
N GLY A 542 -10.17 -36.75 -22.10
CA GLY A 542 -11.53 -37.16 -21.76
C GLY A 542 -12.11 -36.30 -20.65
N SER A 543 -13.41 -36.42 -20.46
CA SER A 543 -14.15 -35.65 -19.47
C SER A 543 -15.27 -36.46 -18.83
N VAL A 544 -15.49 -36.20 -17.55
CA VAL A 544 -16.54 -36.83 -16.75
C VAL A 544 -17.27 -35.74 -15.99
N ALA A 545 -18.61 -35.76 -16.03
CA ALA A 545 -19.40 -34.76 -15.33
C ALA A 545 -20.78 -35.25 -14.90
N GLY A 546 -21.47 -34.47 -14.07
CA GLY A 546 -22.86 -34.72 -13.74
C GLY A 546 -23.81 -34.47 -14.91
N VAL A 547 -23.68 -33.35 -15.63
CA VAL A 547 -24.67 -32.97 -16.67
C VAL A 547 -24.11 -33.13 -18.08
N VAL A 548 -23.01 -32.44 -18.40
CA VAL A 548 -22.41 -32.41 -19.74
C VAL A 548 -20.94 -32.81 -19.67
N ALA A 549 -20.52 -33.86 -20.38
CA ALA A 549 -19.11 -34.25 -20.37
C ALA A 549 -18.25 -33.30 -21.21
N LEU A 550 -18.62 -33.06 -22.47
CA LEU A 550 -17.91 -32.15 -23.37
C LEU A 550 -18.87 -31.17 -24.02
N ALA A 551 -18.52 -29.88 -24.02
CA ALA A 551 -19.25 -28.85 -24.75
C ALA A 551 -18.32 -28.08 -25.71
N SER A 552 -18.85 -27.65 -26.84
CA SER A 552 -18.12 -26.89 -27.85
C SER A 552 -19.04 -25.83 -28.43
N GLY A 553 -18.49 -24.67 -28.79
CA GLY A 553 -19.28 -23.56 -29.30
C GLY A 553 -18.40 -22.43 -29.79
N SER A 554 -18.97 -21.23 -29.88
CA SER A 554 -18.28 -20.01 -30.30
C SER A 554 -18.37 -18.91 -29.26
N GLU A 555 -17.49 -17.90 -29.34
CA GLU A 555 -17.53 -16.70 -28.49
C GLU A 555 -18.95 -16.11 -28.44
N GLY A 556 -19.46 -15.88 -27.22
CA GLY A 556 -20.81 -15.34 -27.00
C GLY A 556 -21.95 -16.37 -27.02
N GLN A 557 -21.72 -17.61 -27.45
CA GLN A 557 -22.76 -18.66 -27.42
C GLN A 557 -22.94 -19.21 -26.00
N LEU A 558 -24.18 -19.30 -25.52
CA LEU A 558 -24.52 -20.08 -24.32
C LEU A 558 -24.42 -21.57 -24.64
N ILE A 559 -23.43 -22.26 -24.08
CA ILE A 559 -23.22 -23.69 -24.32
C ILE A 559 -23.84 -24.57 -23.22
N VAL A 560 -23.77 -24.10 -21.96
CA VAL A 560 -24.37 -24.76 -20.80
C VAL A 560 -24.93 -23.71 -19.86
N SER A 561 -26.23 -23.77 -19.55
CA SER A 561 -26.89 -22.71 -18.76
C SER A 561 -27.92 -23.26 -17.78
N GLY A 562 -27.95 -22.73 -16.55
CA GLY A 562 -28.96 -23.11 -15.55
C GLY A 562 -28.94 -24.58 -15.11
N CYS A 563 -27.90 -25.33 -15.48
CA CYS A 563 -27.81 -26.76 -15.19
C CYS A 563 -27.37 -27.03 -13.76
N GLU A 564 -27.89 -28.10 -13.17
CA GLU A 564 -27.63 -28.47 -11.78
C GLU A 564 -27.15 -29.91 -11.62
N ASN A 565 -26.13 -30.10 -10.80
CA ASN A 565 -25.69 -31.43 -10.37
C ASN A 565 -25.90 -31.65 -8.87
N LEU A 566 -26.64 -32.71 -8.57
CA LEU A 566 -27.03 -33.19 -7.24
C LEU A 566 -26.51 -34.62 -6.97
N GLY A 567 -25.91 -35.29 -7.97
CA GLY A 567 -25.31 -36.62 -7.82
C GLY A 567 -23.79 -36.58 -7.74
N ASP A 568 -23.18 -37.43 -6.92
CA ASP A 568 -21.72 -37.48 -6.77
C ASP A 568 -21.03 -37.84 -8.09
N VAL A 569 -19.96 -37.11 -8.41
CA VAL A 569 -19.07 -37.39 -9.55
C VAL A 569 -17.74 -37.89 -9.02
N ILE A 570 -17.48 -39.19 -9.20
CA ILE A 570 -16.29 -39.86 -8.65
C ILE A 570 -15.48 -40.50 -9.78
N VAL A 571 -14.26 -40.03 -9.96
CA VAL A 571 -13.28 -40.60 -10.89
C VAL A 571 -12.17 -41.28 -10.10
N VAL A 572 -11.90 -42.54 -10.41
CA VAL A 572 -10.80 -43.31 -9.82
C VAL A 572 -9.90 -43.86 -10.94
N ALA A 573 -8.67 -43.35 -11.03
CA ALA A 573 -7.69 -43.78 -12.02
C ALA A 573 -6.58 -44.62 -11.39
N GLN A 574 -6.58 -45.94 -11.65
CA GLN A 574 -5.58 -46.88 -11.12
C GLN A 574 -4.27 -46.92 -11.95
N ALA A 575 -4.20 -46.14 -13.02
CA ALA A 575 -3.05 -45.99 -13.90
C ALA A 575 -2.75 -44.50 -14.10
N LYS A 576 -1.62 -44.18 -14.76
CA LYS A 576 -1.25 -42.79 -15.09
C LYS A 576 -2.45 -42.02 -15.65
N PRO A 577 -2.91 -40.94 -14.98
CA PRO A 577 -4.04 -40.17 -15.47
C PRO A 577 -3.63 -39.49 -16.77
N GLY A 578 -4.40 -39.75 -17.82
CA GLY A 578 -4.38 -38.94 -19.04
C GLY A 578 -4.93 -37.54 -18.76
N TYR A 579 -5.33 -36.82 -19.81
CA TYR A 579 -6.01 -35.54 -19.65
C TYR A 579 -7.50 -35.76 -19.33
N ILE A 580 -7.80 -36.34 -18.16
CA ILE A 580 -9.18 -36.49 -17.68
C ILE A 580 -9.56 -35.22 -16.90
N ARG A 581 -10.69 -34.63 -17.29
CA ARG A 581 -11.22 -33.39 -16.73
C ARG A 581 -12.56 -33.69 -16.05
N VAL A 582 -12.70 -33.27 -14.81
CA VAL A 582 -13.83 -33.65 -13.96
C VAL A 582 -14.53 -32.39 -13.49
N GLY A 583 -15.85 -32.34 -13.69
CA GLY A 583 -16.69 -31.24 -13.23
C GLY A 583 -17.99 -31.75 -12.66
N GLY A 584 -18.63 -31.01 -11.74
CA GLY A 584 -19.98 -31.37 -11.28
C GLY A 584 -21.03 -31.19 -12.38
N VAL A 585 -21.01 -30.08 -13.12
CA VAL A 585 -21.95 -29.80 -14.21
C VAL A 585 -21.31 -30.07 -15.57
N LEU A 586 -20.15 -29.46 -15.84
CA LEU A 586 -19.45 -29.54 -17.13
C LEU A 586 -18.06 -30.17 -16.97
N GLY A 587 -17.78 -31.25 -17.69
CA GLY A 587 -16.48 -31.90 -17.59
C GLY A 587 -15.38 -31.03 -18.23
N SER A 588 -15.61 -30.61 -19.47
CA SER A 588 -14.71 -29.73 -20.19
C SER A 588 -15.41 -29.05 -21.37
N THR A 589 -14.92 -27.89 -21.79
CA THR A 589 -15.09 -27.48 -23.18
C THR A 589 -14.11 -28.20 -24.11
N GLU A 590 -14.30 -28.16 -25.42
CA GLU A 590 -13.18 -28.41 -26.34
C GLU A 590 -12.00 -27.50 -26.01
N THR A 591 -10.79 -28.03 -26.18
CA THR A 591 -9.56 -27.32 -25.79
C THR A 591 -8.52 -27.32 -26.87
N HIS A 592 -7.84 -26.19 -27.04
CA HIS A 592 -6.90 -25.93 -28.10
C HIS A 592 -5.47 -25.86 -27.55
N LYS A 593 -4.53 -26.48 -28.28
CA LYS A 593 -3.11 -26.40 -27.95
C LYS A 593 -2.49 -25.14 -28.57
N GLY A 594 -1.61 -24.46 -27.85
CA GLY A 594 -0.78 -23.38 -28.38
C GLY A 594 -1.34 -21.98 -28.14
N THR A 595 -0.96 -21.02 -28.99
CA THR A 595 -1.33 -19.58 -28.88
C THR A 595 -2.70 -19.26 -29.48
N GLN A 596 -3.55 -20.26 -29.74
CA GLN A 596 -4.85 -20.06 -30.36
C GLN A 596 -5.86 -19.58 -29.31
N GLU A 597 -6.34 -18.35 -29.46
CA GLU A 597 -7.42 -17.78 -28.64
C GLU A 597 -8.77 -18.25 -29.20
N VAL A 598 -9.19 -19.47 -28.84
CA VAL A 598 -10.51 -19.99 -29.21
C VAL A 598 -11.43 -19.96 -28.01
N ASN A 599 -12.40 -19.04 -28.02
CA ASN A 599 -13.44 -18.98 -27.01
C ASN A 599 -14.62 -19.89 -27.42
N GLN A 600 -14.91 -20.89 -26.58
CA GLN A 600 -15.92 -21.93 -26.78
C GLN A 600 -17.33 -21.52 -26.35
N GLY A 601 -17.51 -20.31 -25.82
CA GLY A 601 -18.80 -19.80 -25.38
C GLY A 601 -18.88 -19.58 -23.87
N ILE A 602 -20.10 -19.63 -23.36
CA ILE A 602 -20.47 -19.17 -22.02
C ILE A 602 -21.10 -20.32 -21.21
N VAL A 603 -20.59 -20.51 -19.99
CA VAL A 603 -21.22 -21.32 -18.95
C VAL A 603 -21.91 -20.39 -17.97
N PHE A 604 -23.24 -20.45 -17.92
CA PHE A 604 -24.05 -19.48 -17.20
C PHE A 604 -24.85 -20.13 -16.07
N ASN A 605 -24.79 -19.54 -14.87
CA ASN A 605 -25.68 -19.85 -13.75
C ASN A 605 -25.81 -21.35 -13.44
N CYS A 606 -24.70 -22.09 -13.53
CA CYS A 606 -24.68 -23.53 -13.27
C CYS A 606 -24.37 -23.80 -11.80
N ARG A 607 -25.02 -24.81 -11.22
CA ARG A 607 -24.87 -25.16 -9.80
C ARG A 607 -24.39 -26.59 -9.60
N ASN A 608 -23.41 -26.77 -8.72
CA ASN A 608 -23.07 -28.08 -8.18
C ASN A 608 -23.32 -28.13 -6.66
N ALA A 609 -24.04 -29.15 -6.21
CA ALA A 609 -24.33 -29.40 -4.80
C ALA A 609 -23.87 -30.77 -4.30
N ALA A 610 -23.23 -31.57 -5.16
CA ALA A 610 -22.75 -32.90 -4.85
C ALA A 610 -21.23 -32.98 -4.85
N ASN A 611 -20.68 -34.10 -4.36
CA ASN A 611 -19.23 -34.24 -4.26
C ASN A 611 -18.61 -34.49 -5.64
N VAL A 612 -17.50 -33.80 -5.93
CA VAL A 612 -16.66 -34.05 -7.10
C VAL A 612 -15.30 -34.53 -6.62
N ARG A 613 -14.98 -35.79 -6.89
CA ARG A 613 -13.77 -36.44 -6.37
C ARG A 613 -12.97 -37.09 -7.48
N TYR A 614 -11.68 -36.76 -7.55
CA TYR A 614 -10.73 -37.37 -8.47
C TYR A 614 -9.59 -38.03 -7.70
N VAL A 615 -9.59 -39.36 -7.67
CA VAL A 615 -8.53 -40.18 -7.07
C VAL A 615 -7.66 -40.81 -8.16
N TYR A 616 -6.35 -40.81 -7.99
CA TYR A 616 -5.44 -41.56 -8.86
C TYR A 616 -4.25 -42.17 -8.10
N THR A 617 -3.72 -43.29 -8.59
CA THR A 617 -2.66 -44.05 -7.92
C THR A 617 -1.28 -43.95 -8.57
N THR A 618 -1.15 -43.46 -9.81
CA THR A 618 0.17 -43.35 -10.46
C THR A 618 0.26 -42.00 -11.13
N GLY A 619 1.17 -41.13 -10.69
CA GLY A 619 1.44 -39.88 -11.39
C GLY A 619 2.50 -40.03 -12.48
N GLY A 620 2.88 -38.93 -13.13
CA GLY A 620 4.03 -38.91 -14.04
C GLY A 620 3.97 -37.80 -15.09
N THR A 621 5.11 -37.49 -15.72
CA THR A 621 5.27 -36.36 -16.63
C THR A 621 4.19 -36.32 -17.72
N GLY A 622 3.50 -35.20 -17.86
CA GLY A 622 2.41 -35.03 -18.83
C GLY A 622 1.03 -35.47 -18.33
N ALA A 623 0.89 -35.75 -17.04
CA ALA A 623 -0.40 -35.94 -16.37
C ALA A 623 -0.95 -34.59 -15.85
N TYR A 624 -2.19 -34.26 -16.24
CA TYR A 624 -2.86 -33.00 -15.90
C TYR A 624 -4.29 -33.27 -15.39
N PRO A 625 -4.44 -33.83 -14.19
CA PRO A 625 -5.77 -34.04 -13.62
C PRO A 625 -6.38 -32.67 -13.27
N ASN A 626 -7.56 -32.40 -13.84
CA ASN A 626 -8.32 -31.18 -13.61
C ASN A 626 -9.64 -31.54 -12.92
N CYS A 627 -9.90 -30.95 -11.76
CA CYS A 627 -11.09 -31.23 -10.96
C CYS A 627 -11.72 -29.91 -10.50
N GLY A 628 -12.95 -29.62 -10.91
CA GLY A 628 -13.69 -28.46 -10.44
C GLY A 628 -15.09 -28.82 -9.96
N GLY A 629 -15.63 -28.05 -9.02
CA GLY A 629 -16.98 -28.33 -8.50
C GLY A 629 -18.08 -28.09 -9.53
N VAL A 630 -18.02 -27.03 -10.32
CA VAL A 630 -18.96 -26.80 -11.44
C VAL A 630 -18.38 -27.31 -12.75
N ALA A 631 -17.13 -26.94 -13.07
CA ALA A 631 -16.52 -27.31 -14.34
C ALA A 631 -15.08 -27.82 -14.20
N GLY A 632 -14.67 -28.80 -15.01
CA GLY A 632 -13.26 -29.19 -15.05
C GLY A 632 -12.41 -28.12 -15.73
N VAL A 633 -12.63 -27.91 -17.03
CA VAL A 633 -11.90 -26.91 -17.84
C VAL A 633 -12.87 -26.15 -18.74
N VAL A 634 -12.74 -24.82 -18.78
CA VAL A 634 -13.54 -23.95 -19.63
C VAL A 634 -12.62 -23.02 -20.44
N GLU A 635 -12.45 -23.32 -21.73
CA GLU A 635 -11.90 -22.36 -22.72
C GLU A 635 -13.00 -21.39 -23.15
N GLY A 636 -13.57 -20.68 -22.20
CA GLY A 636 -14.67 -19.76 -22.43
C GLY A 636 -14.87 -18.85 -21.24
N TYR A 637 -16.08 -18.31 -21.15
CA TYR A 637 -16.49 -17.38 -20.11
C TYR A 637 -17.41 -18.06 -19.10
N MET A 638 -17.24 -17.80 -17.80
CA MET A 638 -18.10 -18.35 -16.75
C MET A 638 -18.78 -17.24 -15.96
N THR A 639 -20.08 -17.34 -15.71
CA THR A 639 -20.77 -16.34 -14.88
C THR A 639 -21.88 -16.92 -14.03
N GLY A 640 -22.03 -16.40 -12.80
CA GLY A 640 -23.07 -16.79 -11.85
C GLY A 640 -23.00 -18.25 -11.38
N CYS A 641 -21.88 -18.93 -11.58
CA CYS A 641 -21.74 -20.34 -11.22
C CYS A 641 -21.53 -20.52 -9.71
N LEU A 642 -22.19 -21.52 -9.13
CA LEU A 642 -22.17 -21.78 -7.68
C LEU A 642 -21.77 -23.23 -7.39
N ASN A 643 -20.76 -23.40 -6.54
CA ASN A 643 -20.46 -24.70 -5.93
C ASN A 643 -20.77 -24.71 -4.43
N THR A 644 -21.48 -25.76 -4.00
CA THR A 644 -21.78 -26.04 -2.58
C THR A 644 -21.36 -27.46 -2.16
N GLY A 645 -21.00 -28.32 -3.12
CA GLY A 645 -20.51 -29.67 -2.84
C GLY A 645 -18.99 -29.70 -2.60
N ALA A 646 -18.49 -30.76 -1.96
CA ALA A 646 -17.07 -30.90 -1.71
C ALA A 646 -16.31 -31.28 -3.00
N VAL A 647 -15.15 -30.66 -3.22
CA VAL A 647 -14.26 -30.93 -4.37
C VAL A 647 -12.93 -31.44 -3.84
N SER A 648 -12.49 -32.61 -4.32
CA SER A 648 -11.23 -33.19 -3.89
C SER A 648 -10.44 -33.82 -5.02
N ILE A 649 -9.12 -33.68 -4.92
CA ILE A 649 -8.17 -34.44 -5.72
C ILE A 649 -7.21 -35.18 -4.79
N GLU A 650 -6.96 -36.45 -5.06
CA GLU A 650 -6.14 -37.32 -4.21
C GLU A 650 -5.19 -38.17 -5.05
N ASN A 651 -3.89 -38.10 -4.71
CA ASN A 651 -2.88 -39.02 -5.22
C ASN A 651 -2.52 -40.05 -4.15
N GLU A 652 -2.91 -41.31 -4.37
CA GLU A 652 -2.68 -42.41 -3.42
C GLU A 652 -1.23 -42.95 -3.46
N SER A 653 -0.45 -42.67 -4.52
CA SER A 653 0.96 -43.07 -4.57
C SER A 653 1.89 -41.96 -4.12
N PHE A 654 2.67 -42.29 -3.08
CA PHE A 654 3.79 -41.50 -2.58
C PHE A 654 5.10 -41.83 -3.31
N GLU A 655 5.05 -42.45 -4.50
CA GLU A 655 6.23 -42.79 -5.30
C GLU A 655 6.18 -42.09 -6.67
N VAL A 656 7.10 -41.12 -6.87
CA VAL A 656 7.46 -40.34 -8.08
C VAL A 656 6.29 -39.83 -8.95
N ALA A 657 6.00 -38.52 -8.98
CA ALA A 657 4.92 -38.00 -9.81
C ALA A 657 5.09 -36.53 -10.28
N TRP A 658 5.70 -36.33 -11.45
CA TRP A 658 5.64 -35.08 -12.24
C TRP A 658 4.21 -34.79 -12.75
N THR A 659 3.25 -34.51 -11.84
CA THR A 659 1.82 -34.39 -12.13
C THR A 659 1.29 -33.02 -11.78
N CYS A 660 0.88 -32.27 -12.81
CA CYS A 660 0.40 -30.90 -12.69
C CYS A 660 -1.10 -30.90 -12.44
N ALA A 661 -1.49 -30.90 -11.17
CA ALA A 661 -2.88 -30.97 -10.76
C ALA A 661 -3.51 -29.57 -10.67
N HIS A 662 -4.79 -29.50 -11.03
CA HIS A 662 -5.62 -28.32 -10.83
C HIS A 662 -6.89 -28.73 -10.08
N VAL A 663 -7.16 -28.05 -8.96
CA VAL A 663 -8.40 -28.23 -8.21
C VAL A 663 -8.97 -26.91 -7.74
N ALA A 664 -10.27 -26.71 -7.92
CA ALA A 664 -10.98 -25.59 -7.30
C ALA A 664 -12.48 -25.82 -7.13
N GLY A 665 -13.12 -24.99 -6.31
CA GLY A 665 -14.54 -25.09 -6.03
C GLY A 665 -15.44 -24.83 -7.24
N VAL A 666 -15.12 -23.86 -8.11
CA VAL A 666 -15.95 -23.60 -9.31
C VAL A 666 -15.36 -24.28 -10.54
N ALA A 667 -14.15 -23.90 -10.97
CA ALA A 667 -13.51 -24.57 -12.09
C ALA A 667 -12.01 -24.77 -11.92
N ALA A 668 -11.50 -25.92 -12.36
CA ALA A 668 -10.06 -26.15 -12.33
C ALA A 668 -9.34 -25.13 -13.25
N GLN A 669 -9.93 -24.83 -14.41
CA GLN A 669 -9.41 -23.82 -15.34
C GLN A 669 -10.51 -23.01 -16.02
N CYS A 670 -10.32 -21.69 -16.16
CA CYS A 670 -11.20 -20.79 -16.91
C CYS A 670 -10.38 -19.77 -17.72
N ALA A 671 -10.52 -19.74 -19.05
CA ALA A 671 -9.58 -19.03 -19.91
C ALA A 671 -9.95 -17.57 -20.24
N PHE A 672 -11.23 -17.26 -20.47
CA PHE A 672 -11.64 -15.98 -21.07
C PHE A 672 -12.39 -15.03 -20.12
N GLY A 673 -12.18 -15.20 -18.81
CA GLY A 673 -12.79 -14.35 -17.78
C GLY A 673 -13.92 -15.05 -17.05
N ALA A 674 -14.30 -14.47 -15.93
CA ALA A 674 -15.45 -14.92 -15.17
C ALA A 674 -16.05 -13.81 -14.32
N ASP A 675 -17.30 -14.00 -13.91
CA ASP A 675 -18.02 -13.02 -13.10
C ASP A 675 -18.97 -13.67 -12.11
N HIS A 676 -19.07 -13.12 -10.89
CA HIS A 676 -20.01 -13.56 -9.86
C HIS A 676 -19.99 -15.08 -9.57
N CYS A 677 -18.84 -15.73 -9.75
CA CYS A 677 -18.69 -17.15 -9.48
C CYS A 677 -18.34 -17.37 -8.00
N THR A 678 -19.07 -18.25 -7.34
CA THR A 678 -18.97 -18.45 -5.88
C THR A 678 -18.67 -19.89 -5.52
N ASN A 679 -17.70 -20.08 -4.63
CA ASN A 679 -17.50 -21.33 -3.91
C ASN A 679 -17.97 -21.24 -2.45
N SER A 680 -18.78 -22.21 -2.06
CA SER A 680 -19.30 -22.45 -0.71
C SER A 680 -19.20 -23.93 -0.31
N GLY A 681 -18.42 -24.74 -1.04
CA GLY A 681 -18.12 -26.13 -0.71
C GLY A 681 -16.65 -26.34 -0.41
N ASP A 682 -16.33 -27.35 0.41
CA ASP A 682 -14.94 -27.66 0.79
C ASP A 682 -14.09 -27.98 -0.44
N VAL A 683 -12.85 -27.52 -0.47
CA VAL A 683 -11.88 -27.87 -1.52
C VAL A 683 -10.63 -28.43 -0.85
N SER A 684 -10.20 -29.62 -1.28
CA SER A 684 -9.02 -30.29 -0.72
C SER A 684 -8.14 -30.95 -1.78
N ALA A 685 -6.86 -31.05 -1.44
CA ALA A 685 -5.86 -31.77 -2.21
C ALA A 685 -4.92 -32.53 -1.27
N THR A 686 -4.73 -33.82 -1.54
CA THR A 686 -3.90 -34.71 -0.70
C THR A 686 -3.03 -35.62 -1.56
N GLY A 687 -1.83 -35.92 -1.07
CA GLY A 687 -0.88 -36.78 -1.78
C GLY A 687 0.21 -36.01 -2.52
N ALA A 688 0.95 -36.69 -3.39
CA ALA A 688 2.15 -36.14 -4.03
C ALA A 688 1.83 -35.42 -5.36
N TYR A 689 2.29 -34.17 -5.49
CA TYR A 689 2.18 -33.37 -6.72
C TYR A 689 3.57 -32.82 -7.09
N ALA A 690 3.72 -32.41 -8.34
CA ALA A 690 4.88 -31.66 -8.82
C ALA A 690 4.47 -30.90 -10.08
N GLY A 691 5.19 -29.84 -10.45
CA GLY A 691 4.82 -29.17 -11.69
C GLY A 691 5.12 -30.00 -12.95
N GLY A 692 4.44 -29.67 -14.06
CA GLY A 692 4.60 -30.28 -15.37
C GLY A 692 5.72 -29.65 -16.21
N THR A 693 5.93 -30.21 -17.40
CA THR A 693 6.76 -29.63 -18.45
C THR A 693 6.09 -28.42 -19.09
N LYS A 694 6.85 -27.34 -19.36
CA LYS A 694 6.35 -26.15 -20.06
C LYS A 694 5.60 -26.50 -21.36
N GLY A 695 4.46 -25.85 -21.61
CA GLY A 695 3.78 -25.90 -22.91
C GLY A 695 2.66 -26.93 -23.11
N ALA A 696 2.08 -27.53 -22.06
CA ALA A 696 0.79 -28.22 -22.21
C ALA A 696 -0.35 -27.22 -22.46
N ALA A 697 -1.43 -27.64 -23.15
CA ALA A 697 -2.60 -26.80 -23.40
C ALA A 697 -3.13 -26.23 -22.08
N LEU A 698 -3.29 -24.90 -22.00
CA LEU A 698 -3.71 -24.16 -20.81
C LEU A 698 -2.84 -24.40 -19.56
N ALA A 699 -1.54 -24.68 -19.72
CA ALA A 699 -0.61 -24.92 -18.62
C ALA A 699 -0.32 -23.66 -17.80
N GLY A 700 -1.30 -23.20 -17.01
CA GLY A 700 -1.13 -22.06 -16.12
C GLY A 700 -0.83 -20.75 -16.84
N VAL A 701 -1.00 -19.68 -16.08
CA VAL A 701 -0.84 -18.26 -16.45
C VAL A 701 0.51 -17.88 -17.05
N ASP A 702 1.54 -18.68 -16.81
CA ASP A 702 2.92 -18.42 -17.25
C ASP A 702 3.54 -19.59 -18.04
N GLY A 703 2.74 -20.59 -18.44
CA GLY A 703 3.22 -21.74 -19.20
C GLY A 703 4.24 -22.59 -18.43
N SER A 704 4.42 -22.36 -17.12
CA SER A 704 5.46 -22.96 -16.29
C SER A 704 5.10 -24.34 -15.75
N GLY A 705 3.83 -24.75 -15.86
CA GLY A 705 3.34 -26.03 -15.40
C GLY A 705 3.19 -26.17 -13.88
N TYR A 706 2.92 -25.10 -13.11
CA TYR A 706 2.63 -25.25 -11.67
C TYR A 706 1.34 -26.05 -11.41
N SER A 707 1.32 -26.83 -10.32
CA SER A 707 0.05 -27.31 -9.78
C SER A 707 -0.64 -26.16 -9.06
N CYS A 708 -1.94 -25.98 -9.31
CA CYS A 708 -2.71 -24.87 -8.77
C CYS A 708 -3.90 -25.37 -7.96
N PHE A 709 -4.13 -24.74 -6.81
CA PHE A 709 -5.19 -25.09 -5.88
C PHE A 709 -5.90 -23.83 -5.43
N ALA A 710 -7.23 -23.79 -5.49
CA ALA A 710 -7.94 -22.58 -5.10
C ALA A 710 -9.37 -22.79 -4.61
N GLY A 711 -9.95 -21.76 -3.99
CA GLY A 711 -11.38 -21.76 -3.62
C GLY A 711 -12.31 -21.70 -4.83
N VAL A 712 -12.04 -20.88 -5.85
CA VAL A 712 -12.93 -20.66 -7.01
C VAL A 712 -12.33 -21.18 -8.30
N PHE A 713 -11.16 -20.66 -8.71
CA PHE A 713 -10.48 -21.04 -9.95
C PHE A 713 -9.04 -21.45 -9.70
N ALA A 714 -8.63 -22.65 -10.10
CA ALA A 714 -7.25 -23.07 -9.87
C ALA A 714 -6.29 -22.29 -10.80
N SER A 715 -6.63 -22.20 -12.09
CA SER A 715 -5.96 -21.34 -13.06
C SER A 715 -6.96 -20.52 -13.87
N ALA A 716 -6.63 -19.27 -14.13
CA ALA A 716 -7.50 -18.28 -14.75
C ALA A 716 -6.75 -17.46 -15.81
N GLY A 717 -7.31 -17.32 -17.01
CA GLY A 717 -6.76 -16.55 -18.11
C GLY A 717 -6.00 -17.38 -19.16
N VAL A 718 -5.57 -16.74 -20.24
CA VAL A 718 -4.81 -17.36 -21.34
C VAL A 718 -3.30 -17.12 -21.14
N TYR A 719 -2.47 -18.13 -21.45
CA TYR A 719 -1.02 -17.98 -21.49
C TYR A 719 -0.55 -17.35 -22.80
N LYS A 720 0.25 -16.27 -22.74
CA LYS A 720 1.01 -15.73 -23.89
C LYS A 720 2.48 -15.50 -23.52
N ALA A 721 3.39 -16.04 -24.32
CA ALA A 721 4.84 -15.96 -24.08
C ALA A 721 5.46 -14.59 -24.42
N SER A 722 4.78 -13.70 -25.17
CA SER A 722 5.37 -12.43 -25.60
C SER A 722 4.42 -11.31 -26.03
N ASN A 723 3.10 -11.51 -26.09
CA ASN A 723 2.14 -10.49 -26.54
C ASN A 723 1.03 -10.35 -25.49
N ALA A 724 0.64 -9.11 -25.16
CA ALA A 724 -0.55 -8.85 -24.35
C ALA A 724 -1.79 -9.55 -24.99
N PRO A 725 -2.79 -9.96 -24.19
CA PRO A 725 -4.04 -10.47 -24.75
C PRO A 725 -4.64 -9.43 -25.71
N THR A 726 -5.31 -9.89 -26.78
CA THR A 726 -5.90 -8.98 -27.80
C THR A 726 -7.10 -8.20 -27.24
N LYS A 727 -7.64 -8.67 -26.11
CA LYS A 727 -8.73 -8.09 -25.32
C LYS A 727 -8.37 -8.20 -23.82
N GLU A 728 -8.83 -7.26 -23.00
CA GLU A 728 -8.72 -7.37 -21.54
C GLU A 728 -9.49 -8.63 -21.08
N ILE A 729 -8.86 -9.49 -20.28
CA ILE A 729 -9.51 -10.66 -19.66
C ILE A 729 -9.74 -10.33 -18.20
N VAL A 730 -11.01 -10.27 -17.79
CA VAL A 730 -11.40 -9.83 -16.45
C VAL A 730 -12.05 -10.96 -15.66
N PHE A 731 -11.63 -11.10 -14.41
CA PHE A 731 -12.25 -11.95 -13.40
C PHE A 731 -12.84 -11.05 -12.32
N SER A 732 -14.16 -10.86 -12.33
CA SER A 732 -14.87 -9.91 -11.47
C SER A 732 -15.74 -10.61 -10.42
N ASP A 733 -15.83 -10.01 -9.23
CA ASP A 733 -16.84 -10.36 -8.21
C ASP A 733 -16.90 -11.85 -7.84
N CYS A 734 -15.78 -12.56 -7.99
CA CYS A 734 -15.68 -13.96 -7.65
C CYS A 734 -15.38 -14.14 -6.16
N LYS A 735 -16.02 -15.12 -5.53
CA LYS A 735 -16.04 -15.23 -4.06
C LYS A 735 -15.78 -16.64 -3.54
N ASN A 736 -14.91 -16.74 -2.54
CA ASN A 736 -14.85 -17.91 -1.68
C ASN A 736 -15.43 -17.58 -0.30
N THR A 737 -16.26 -18.49 0.23
CA THR A 737 -17.02 -18.28 1.47
C THR A 737 -16.73 -19.29 2.58
N VAL A 738 -15.98 -20.34 2.27
CA VAL A 738 -15.71 -21.44 3.20
C VAL A 738 -14.21 -21.60 3.47
N PRO A 739 -13.83 -22.05 4.68
CA PRO A 739 -12.44 -22.36 5.00
C PRO A 739 -11.78 -23.28 3.98
N LEU A 740 -10.49 -23.06 3.72
CA LEU A 740 -9.70 -23.88 2.81
C LEU A 740 -8.55 -24.55 3.55
N THR A 741 -8.29 -25.82 3.27
CA THR A 741 -7.15 -26.56 3.79
C THR A 741 -6.56 -27.46 2.70
N PHE A 742 -5.32 -27.19 2.31
CA PHE A 742 -4.58 -28.00 1.34
C PHE A 742 -3.42 -28.73 2.01
N GLU A 743 -3.30 -30.04 1.77
CA GLU A 743 -2.21 -30.87 2.31
C GLU A 743 -1.39 -31.60 1.23
N PRO A 744 -0.91 -30.91 0.18
CA PRO A 744 -0.13 -31.55 -0.87
C PRO A 744 1.31 -31.79 -0.39
N LYS A 745 1.86 -32.94 -0.79
CA LYS A 745 3.26 -33.33 -0.56
C LYS A 745 4.06 -33.23 -1.85
N MET A 746 5.37 -33.05 -1.75
CA MET A 746 6.31 -33.10 -2.88
C MET A 746 7.41 -34.12 -2.61
N ILE A 747 7.97 -34.70 -3.68
CA ILE A 747 9.06 -35.69 -3.58
C ILE A 747 10.29 -35.17 -4.33
N ALA A 748 11.46 -35.34 -3.71
CA ALA A 748 12.67 -34.51 -3.77
C ALA A 748 13.48 -34.40 -5.09
N THR A 749 12.98 -34.80 -6.26
CA THR A 749 13.82 -34.92 -7.48
C THR A 749 13.37 -34.03 -8.66
N GLY A 750 13.37 -32.71 -8.44
CA GLY A 750 13.43 -31.65 -9.48
C GLY A 750 12.10 -31.17 -10.09
N GLY A 751 11.97 -29.84 -10.34
CA GLY A 751 10.89 -29.19 -11.12
C GLY A 751 9.56 -28.86 -10.38
N PRO A 752 8.64 -28.08 -11.01
CA PRO A 752 8.07 -26.78 -10.59
C PRO A 752 7.29 -26.71 -9.26
N GLY A 753 7.05 -25.47 -8.81
CA GLY A 753 6.33 -25.13 -7.57
C GLY A 753 4.81 -25.38 -7.55
N MET A 754 4.17 -24.90 -6.49
CA MET A 754 2.71 -24.94 -6.33
C MET A 754 2.16 -23.54 -6.03
N VAL A 755 0.93 -23.31 -6.48
CA VAL A 755 0.22 -22.04 -6.35
C VAL A 755 -1.10 -22.26 -5.61
N PHE A 756 -1.34 -21.45 -4.58
CA PHE A 756 -2.48 -21.55 -3.69
C PHE A 756 -3.19 -20.20 -3.59
N GLY A 757 -4.47 -20.17 -3.95
CA GLY A 757 -5.28 -18.96 -3.92
C GLY A 757 -6.58 -19.15 -3.16
N GLY A 758 -6.95 -18.22 -2.29
CA GLY A 758 -8.26 -18.33 -1.63
C GLY A 758 -9.43 -18.16 -2.61
N VAL A 759 -9.27 -17.39 -3.68
CA VAL A 759 -10.23 -17.28 -4.79
C VAL A 759 -9.63 -17.87 -6.06
N ILE A 760 -8.49 -17.33 -6.53
CA ILE A 760 -7.84 -17.76 -7.76
C ILE A 760 -6.40 -18.19 -7.47
N GLY A 761 -6.02 -19.39 -7.90
CA GLY A 761 -4.64 -19.87 -7.77
C GLY A 761 -3.70 -19.01 -8.60
N ALA A 762 -3.70 -19.20 -9.92
CA ALA A 762 -2.93 -18.38 -10.85
C ALA A 762 -3.87 -17.57 -11.76
N CYS A 763 -3.68 -16.25 -11.90
CA CYS A 763 -4.44 -15.39 -12.81
C CYS A 763 -3.54 -14.62 -13.82
N SER A 764 -3.78 -14.77 -15.14
CA SER A 764 -3.10 -14.00 -16.19
C SER A 764 -3.91 -12.79 -16.66
N GLY A 765 -5.17 -12.69 -16.22
CA GLY A 765 -6.04 -11.54 -16.45
C GLY A 765 -5.99 -10.53 -15.30
N THR A 766 -6.95 -9.62 -15.31
CA THR A 766 -7.19 -8.63 -14.27
C THR A 766 -8.24 -9.15 -13.30
N MET A 767 -7.94 -9.15 -12.00
CA MET A 767 -8.92 -9.48 -10.96
C MET A 767 -9.57 -8.19 -10.46
N LYS A 768 -10.91 -8.12 -10.47
CA LYS A 768 -11.68 -6.98 -9.96
C LYS A 768 -12.63 -7.45 -8.85
N ASN A 769 -12.64 -6.80 -7.70
CA ASN A 769 -13.59 -7.02 -6.61
C ASN A 769 -13.70 -8.48 -6.11
N CYS A 770 -12.66 -9.30 -6.32
CA CYS A 770 -12.65 -10.69 -5.87
C CYS A 770 -12.44 -10.78 -4.36
N LYS A 771 -13.22 -11.62 -3.67
CA LYS A 771 -13.21 -11.67 -2.20
C LYS A 771 -13.06 -13.07 -1.65
N ASN A 772 -12.19 -13.22 -0.67
CA ASN A 772 -12.19 -14.39 0.20
C ASN A 772 -12.72 -14.01 1.57
N THR A 773 -13.93 -14.48 1.87
CA THR A 773 -14.61 -14.21 3.15
C THR A 773 -14.53 -15.39 4.12
N ALA A 774 -13.73 -16.40 3.78
CA ALA A 774 -13.49 -17.54 4.66
C ALA A 774 -12.70 -17.11 5.90
N ALA A 775 -13.10 -17.62 7.06
CA ALA A 775 -12.43 -17.32 8.32
C ALA A 775 -10.97 -17.81 8.36
N SER A 776 -10.62 -18.85 7.59
CA SER A 776 -9.25 -19.37 7.55
C SER A 776 -8.88 -19.95 6.18
N PHE A 777 -7.61 -19.79 5.83
CA PHE A 777 -6.97 -20.47 4.72
C PHE A 777 -5.66 -21.11 5.18
N THR A 778 -5.60 -22.43 5.17
CA THR A 778 -4.41 -23.18 5.62
C THR A 778 -3.78 -23.96 4.47
N VAL A 779 -2.45 -23.86 4.36
CA VAL A 779 -1.64 -24.66 3.44
C VAL A 779 -0.61 -25.43 4.25
N ASN A 780 -0.62 -26.75 4.11
CA ASN A 780 0.31 -27.69 4.70
C ASN A 780 1.14 -28.33 3.56
N SER A 781 2.33 -27.80 3.24
CA SER A 781 3.06 -28.22 2.03
C SER A 781 4.58 -28.27 2.21
N GLN A 782 5.24 -29.10 1.38
CA GLN A 782 6.69 -29.40 1.38
C GLN A 782 7.38 -29.04 0.04
N THR A 783 7.05 -27.88 -0.55
CA THR A 783 7.42 -27.52 -1.93
C THR A 783 8.81 -26.99 -2.16
N LYS A 784 9.27 -26.95 -3.42
CA LYS A 784 10.46 -26.17 -3.79
C LYS A 784 10.14 -24.68 -3.99
N LYS A 785 9.07 -24.34 -4.72
CA LYS A 785 8.57 -22.96 -4.86
C LYS A 785 7.10 -22.92 -4.49
N THR A 786 6.68 -21.95 -3.70
CA THR A 786 5.29 -21.82 -3.24
C THR A 786 4.79 -20.40 -3.36
N TYR A 787 3.68 -20.19 -4.05
CA TYR A 787 2.98 -18.90 -4.07
C TYR A 787 1.64 -19.06 -3.36
N ILE A 788 1.42 -18.29 -2.31
CA ILE A 788 0.22 -18.39 -1.47
C ILE A 788 -0.35 -16.99 -1.29
N GLY A 789 -1.59 -16.79 -1.71
CA GLY A 789 -2.32 -15.57 -1.39
C GLY A 789 -3.76 -15.85 -1.02
N ALA A 790 -4.26 -15.15 0.00
CA ALA A 790 -5.62 -15.42 0.48
C ALA A 790 -6.72 -15.00 -0.50
N VAL A 791 -6.39 -14.25 -1.55
CA VAL A 791 -7.26 -14.05 -2.71
C VAL A 791 -6.63 -14.67 -3.95
N ALA A 792 -5.40 -14.29 -4.26
CA ALA A 792 -4.66 -14.71 -5.45
C ALA A 792 -3.34 -15.40 -5.10
N GLY A 793 -3.11 -16.64 -5.52
CA GLY A 793 -1.80 -17.27 -5.34
C GLY A 793 -0.71 -16.51 -6.12
N ALA A 794 -0.98 -16.24 -7.39
CA ALA A 794 -0.18 -15.36 -8.21
C ALA A 794 -1.03 -14.71 -9.31
N ALA A 795 -0.81 -13.43 -9.58
CA ALA A 795 -1.64 -12.64 -10.49
C ALA A 795 -0.86 -11.54 -11.23
N ASN A 796 -1.52 -10.92 -12.21
CA ASN A 796 -1.07 -9.69 -12.86
C ASN A 796 -1.65 -8.47 -12.13
N ASP A 797 -2.84 -8.01 -12.51
CA ASP A 797 -3.48 -6.84 -11.88
C ASP A 797 -4.58 -7.28 -10.92
N ILE A 798 -4.69 -6.59 -9.78
CA ILE A 798 -5.75 -6.82 -8.80
C ILE A 798 -6.30 -5.47 -8.33
N ILE A 799 -7.61 -5.28 -8.47
CA ILE A 799 -8.31 -4.06 -8.10
C ILE A 799 -9.46 -4.44 -7.15
N GLY A 800 -9.53 -3.84 -5.97
CA GLY A 800 -10.67 -4.00 -5.04
C GLY A 800 -10.76 -5.36 -4.33
N ALA A 801 -9.66 -6.10 -4.20
CA ALA A 801 -9.70 -7.41 -3.56
C ALA A 801 -9.75 -7.33 -2.02
N GLU A 802 -10.47 -8.28 -1.42
CA GLU A 802 -10.70 -8.29 0.04
C GLU A 802 -10.45 -9.67 0.65
N PHE A 803 -9.74 -9.70 1.78
CA PHE A 803 -9.60 -10.87 2.65
C PHE A 803 -9.84 -10.50 4.12
N ASN A 804 -10.66 -11.29 4.80
CA ASN A 804 -10.87 -11.16 6.25
C ASN A 804 -10.81 -12.53 6.93
N GLY A 805 -9.66 -12.87 7.49
CA GLY A 805 -9.44 -14.15 8.15
C GLY A 805 -7.97 -14.45 8.43
N ASP A 806 -7.70 -15.71 8.77
CA ASP A 806 -6.36 -16.20 9.09
C ASP A 806 -5.76 -17.01 7.93
N LEU A 807 -4.69 -16.49 7.33
CA LEU A 807 -3.85 -17.23 6.38
C LEU A 807 -2.72 -17.92 7.14
N VAL A 808 -2.64 -19.24 7.05
CA VAL A 808 -1.60 -20.04 7.71
C VAL A 808 -0.87 -20.90 6.68
N TYR A 809 0.44 -20.68 6.54
CA TYR A 809 1.33 -21.60 5.86
C TYR A 809 2.14 -22.39 6.91
N ASP A 810 1.78 -23.67 7.08
CA ASP A 810 2.50 -24.61 7.95
C ASP A 810 3.45 -25.44 7.07
N VAL A 811 4.73 -25.13 7.18
CA VAL A 811 5.78 -25.83 6.45
C VAL A 811 5.96 -27.19 7.10
N LYS A 812 5.64 -28.27 6.39
CA LYS A 812 5.86 -29.64 6.88
C LYS A 812 7.20 -30.17 6.35
N ASP A 813 7.98 -30.86 7.20
CA ASP A 813 9.21 -31.62 6.91
C ASP A 813 9.75 -31.49 5.47
N ILE A 814 10.43 -30.38 5.16
CA ILE A 814 11.03 -30.13 3.84
C ILE A 814 12.07 -31.20 3.54
N VAL A 815 11.76 -32.08 2.58
CA VAL A 815 12.70 -33.09 2.06
C VAL A 815 13.44 -32.57 0.82
N VAL A 816 13.29 -31.29 0.45
CA VAL A 816 13.70 -30.74 -0.85
C VAL A 816 14.65 -29.54 -0.70
N THR A 817 15.79 -29.58 -1.38
CA THR A 817 16.72 -28.45 -1.53
C THR A 817 16.12 -27.36 -2.43
N GLY A 818 16.36 -26.11 -2.06
CA GLY A 818 15.97 -24.93 -2.81
C GLY A 818 14.56 -24.40 -2.53
N HIS A 819 14.05 -24.60 -1.31
CA HIS A 819 12.74 -24.11 -0.89
C HIS A 819 12.65 -22.57 -0.94
N GLN A 820 11.57 -22.04 -1.50
CA GLN A 820 11.26 -20.62 -1.55
C GLN A 820 9.75 -20.43 -1.46
N CYS A 821 9.29 -19.50 -0.62
CA CYS A 821 7.87 -19.19 -0.49
C CYS A 821 7.60 -17.69 -0.61
N TYR A 822 6.43 -17.39 -1.16
CA TYR A 822 5.88 -16.05 -1.28
C TYR A 822 4.46 -16.09 -0.73
N VAL A 823 4.24 -15.42 0.40
CA VAL A 823 2.98 -15.48 1.15
C VAL A 823 2.45 -14.07 1.36
N GLY A 824 1.22 -13.82 0.94
CA GLY A 824 0.54 -12.52 1.13
C GLY A 824 -0.92 -12.66 1.53
N GLY A 825 -1.43 -11.75 2.36
CA GLY A 825 -2.85 -11.75 2.74
C GLY A 825 -3.81 -11.50 1.57
N ILE A 826 -3.33 -10.96 0.44
CA ILE A 826 -4.10 -10.87 -0.81
C ILE A 826 -3.42 -11.69 -1.89
N ILE A 827 -2.15 -11.39 -2.19
CA ILE A 827 -1.40 -11.97 -3.31
C ILE A 827 -0.08 -12.60 -2.87
N GLY A 828 0.19 -13.82 -3.31
CA GLY A 828 1.50 -14.46 -3.10
C GLY A 828 2.59 -13.84 -3.97
N TYR A 829 2.43 -13.87 -5.29
CA TYR A 829 3.48 -13.45 -6.24
C TYR A 829 2.93 -12.72 -7.48
N SER A 830 3.63 -11.68 -7.93
CA SER A 830 3.31 -10.97 -9.18
C SER A 830 3.94 -11.62 -10.41
N TYR A 831 3.17 -11.86 -11.48
CA TYR A 831 3.68 -12.43 -12.74
C TYR A 831 4.18 -11.43 -13.76
N TYR A 832 3.95 -10.14 -13.55
CA TYR A 832 4.17 -9.10 -14.56
C TYR A 832 4.89 -7.88 -13.98
N SER A 833 5.81 -7.34 -14.78
CA SER A 833 6.43 -6.03 -14.50
C SER A 833 5.52 -4.97 -15.09
N GLY A 834 5.00 -4.09 -14.25
CA GLY A 834 3.98 -3.09 -14.54
C GLY A 834 2.62 -3.41 -13.91
N ALA A 835 2.54 -4.46 -13.07
CA ALA A 835 1.31 -4.84 -12.39
C ALA A 835 0.76 -3.72 -11.50
N VAL A 836 -0.56 -3.52 -11.54
CA VAL A 836 -1.29 -2.55 -10.73
C VAL A 836 -2.11 -3.26 -9.67
N TYR A 837 -1.88 -2.86 -8.42
CA TYR A 837 -2.58 -3.32 -7.24
C TYR A 837 -3.25 -2.14 -6.55
N ASP A 838 -4.57 -2.09 -6.60
CA ASP A 838 -5.31 -0.93 -6.12
C ASP A 838 -6.48 -1.34 -5.22
N ASN A 839 -6.72 -0.55 -4.16
CA ASN A 839 -7.84 -0.76 -3.25
C ASN A 839 -7.88 -2.18 -2.64
N LEU A 840 -6.72 -2.68 -2.21
CA LEU A 840 -6.60 -3.99 -1.58
C LEU A 840 -6.84 -3.88 -0.08
N ILE A 841 -7.68 -4.78 0.47
CA ILE A 841 -8.03 -4.77 1.90
C ILE A 841 -7.77 -6.16 2.50
N ALA A 842 -6.92 -6.23 3.51
CA ALA A 842 -6.73 -7.46 4.30
C ALA A 842 -6.90 -7.22 5.80
N SER A 843 -7.56 -8.15 6.50
CA SER A 843 -7.62 -8.18 7.96
C SER A 843 -7.50 -9.58 8.54
N GLY A 844 -7.01 -9.69 9.78
CA GLY A 844 -6.80 -10.97 10.47
C GLY A 844 -5.32 -11.30 10.66
N SER A 845 -4.84 -12.42 10.14
CA SER A 845 -3.42 -12.79 10.26
C SER A 845 -2.83 -13.45 9.02
N VAL A 846 -1.51 -13.28 8.84
CA VAL A 846 -0.68 -14.00 7.88
C VAL A 846 0.43 -14.67 8.67
N THR A 847 0.33 -15.99 8.84
CA THR A 847 1.24 -16.78 9.66
C THR A 847 2.03 -17.76 8.81
N VAL A 848 3.34 -17.77 8.93
CA VAL A 848 4.23 -18.79 8.38
C VAL A 848 5.05 -19.41 9.51
N ARG A 849 5.09 -20.74 9.58
CA ARG A 849 5.71 -21.45 10.71
C ARG A 849 6.27 -22.83 10.33
N ASN A 850 7.04 -23.40 11.27
CA ASN A 850 7.58 -24.76 11.23
C ASN A 850 8.62 -25.03 10.13
N PHE A 851 9.44 -24.04 9.77
CA PHE A 851 10.55 -24.32 8.86
C PHE A 851 11.55 -25.32 9.47
N PRO A 852 11.90 -26.41 8.78
CA PRO A 852 12.88 -27.38 9.25
C PRO A 852 14.30 -26.80 9.23
N LYS A 853 15.11 -27.23 10.20
CA LYS A 853 16.52 -26.83 10.32
C LYS A 853 17.35 -27.41 9.17
N GLY A 854 18.10 -26.57 8.44
CA GLY A 854 19.14 -27.01 7.49
C GLY A 854 18.78 -27.00 6.00
N THR A 855 17.75 -26.27 5.58
CA THR A 855 17.50 -26.02 4.16
C THR A 855 18.41 -24.93 3.61
N ASP A 856 18.59 -24.94 2.28
CA ASP A 856 19.45 -24.01 1.56
C ASP A 856 19.16 -22.53 1.85
N ASP A 857 20.14 -21.73 1.50
CA ASP A 857 20.29 -20.35 1.85
C ASP A 857 19.50 -19.38 0.94
N ILE A 858 18.18 -19.51 0.92
CA ILE A 858 17.28 -18.84 -0.01
C ILE A 858 16.31 -17.92 0.72
N LEU A 859 16.08 -16.73 0.17
CA LEU A 859 15.11 -15.78 0.71
C LEU A 859 13.66 -16.20 0.50
N HIS A 860 12.91 -16.17 1.59
CA HIS A 860 11.45 -16.26 1.66
C HIS A 860 10.81 -14.86 1.79
N TYR A 861 9.55 -14.73 1.38
CA TYR A 861 8.85 -13.44 1.37
C TYR A 861 7.47 -13.56 1.99
N VAL A 862 7.19 -12.73 2.99
CA VAL A 862 5.92 -12.71 3.72
C VAL A 862 5.44 -11.28 3.88
N GLY A 863 4.22 -10.99 3.44
CA GLY A 863 3.61 -9.67 3.63
C GLY A 863 2.16 -9.73 4.03
N GLY A 864 1.64 -8.65 4.62
CA GLY A 864 0.23 -8.57 4.96
C GLY A 864 -0.70 -8.48 3.75
N LEU A 865 -0.25 -7.91 2.64
CA LEU A 865 -0.96 -7.91 1.35
C LEU A 865 -0.22 -8.76 0.32
N LEU A 866 1.07 -8.50 0.11
CA LEU A 866 1.86 -9.10 -0.97
C LEU A 866 3.05 -9.92 -0.46
N GLY A 867 3.27 -11.10 -1.02
CA GLY A 867 4.50 -11.85 -0.80
C GLY A 867 5.68 -11.22 -1.52
N GLY A 868 5.71 -11.28 -2.86
CA GLY A 868 6.81 -10.73 -3.65
C GLY A 868 6.45 -10.22 -5.05
N TYR A 869 7.48 -9.84 -5.81
CA TYR A 869 7.34 -9.04 -7.03
C TYR A 869 8.06 -9.65 -8.24
N LYS A 870 7.67 -9.20 -9.43
CA LYS A 870 8.41 -9.42 -10.68
C LYS A 870 8.55 -8.09 -11.41
N GLY A 871 9.74 -7.50 -11.37
CA GLY A 871 9.95 -6.17 -11.95
C GLY A 871 9.24 -5.05 -11.18
N SER A 872 8.98 -3.91 -11.83
CA SER A 872 8.36 -2.74 -11.18
C SER A 872 6.84 -2.92 -11.08
N MET A 873 6.19 -2.42 -10.04
CA MET A 873 4.74 -2.54 -9.80
C MET A 873 4.20 -1.28 -9.10
N THR A 874 2.89 -1.11 -9.09
CA THR A 874 2.21 -0.05 -8.32
C THR A 874 1.28 -0.67 -7.29
N LEU A 875 1.40 -0.24 -6.03
CA LEU A 875 0.45 -0.53 -4.96
C LEU A 875 -0.14 0.80 -4.47
N SER A 876 -1.44 0.98 -4.64
CA SER A 876 -2.15 2.22 -4.30
C SER A 876 -3.37 1.97 -3.43
N ASN A 877 -3.75 2.96 -2.61
CA ASN A 877 -5.03 3.03 -1.92
C ASN A 877 -5.39 1.78 -1.08
N SER A 878 -4.38 1.08 -0.54
CA SER A 878 -4.55 -0.25 0.04
C SER A 878 -4.33 -0.25 1.55
N SER A 879 -5.05 -1.12 2.27
CA SER A 879 -5.02 -1.19 3.74
C SER A 879 -4.86 -2.62 4.24
N ALA A 880 -3.98 -2.80 5.22
CA ALA A 880 -3.73 -4.09 5.85
C ALA A 880 -3.80 -3.98 7.37
N LYS A 881 -4.83 -4.59 7.95
CA LYS A 881 -5.05 -4.73 9.39
C LYS A 881 -4.77 -6.16 9.85
N VAL A 882 -3.53 -6.59 9.66
CA VAL A 882 -3.12 -8.00 9.81
C VAL A 882 -1.92 -8.17 10.71
N ASN A 883 -1.96 -9.23 11.53
CA ASN A 883 -0.76 -9.70 12.22
C ASN A 883 0.07 -10.55 11.26
N VAL A 884 1.29 -10.11 10.96
CA VAL A 884 2.26 -10.85 10.14
C VAL A 884 3.20 -11.59 11.07
N ILE A 885 3.07 -12.93 11.10
CA ILE A 885 3.80 -13.79 12.03
C ILE A 885 4.65 -14.76 11.22
N ALA A 886 5.96 -14.73 11.46
CA ALA A 886 6.93 -15.60 10.84
C ALA A 886 7.78 -16.28 11.93
N ASP A 887 7.35 -17.45 12.37
CA ASP A 887 7.96 -18.16 13.51
C ASP A 887 9.00 -19.19 13.06
N ASN A 888 10.18 -19.14 13.69
CA ASN A 888 11.35 -19.98 13.41
C ASN A 888 11.78 -19.99 11.91
N PRO A 889 11.91 -18.83 11.24
CA PRO A 889 12.11 -18.81 9.81
C PRO A 889 13.56 -18.91 9.34
N LEU A 890 13.70 -19.47 8.14
CA LEU A 890 14.89 -19.36 7.29
C LEU A 890 15.11 -17.90 6.84
N PRO A 891 16.16 -17.58 6.06
CA PRO A 891 16.36 -16.22 5.58
C PRO A 891 15.11 -15.64 4.91
N MET A 892 14.62 -14.49 5.38
CA MET A 892 13.32 -13.97 4.94
C MET A 892 13.20 -12.46 4.95
N ARG A 893 12.26 -11.98 4.13
CA ARG A 893 11.80 -10.61 4.10
C ARG A 893 10.35 -10.53 4.53
N VAL A 894 10.09 -9.75 5.57
CA VAL A 894 8.79 -9.64 6.22
C VAL A 894 8.34 -8.20 6.21
N GLY A 895 7.16 -7.93 5.67
CA GLY A 895 6.58 -6.59 5.64
C GLY A 895 5.15 -6.54 6.14
N GLY A 896 4.72 -5.43 6.71
CA GLY A 896 3.30 -5.23 7.05
C GLY A 896 2.42 -5.17 5.79
N LEU A 897 2.87 -4.51 4.72
CA LEU A 897 2.20 -4.55 3.41
C LEU A 897 2.81 -5.61 2.49
N ALA A 898 4.12 -5.59 2.28
CA ALA A 898 4.77 -6.47 1.30
C ALA A 898 6.07 -7.10 1.81
N GLY A 899 6.25 -8.40 1.60
CA GLY A 899 7.52 -9.07 1.93
C GLY A 899 8.68 -8.45 1.16
N ALA A 900 8.53 -8.27 -0.15
CA ALA A 900 9.39 -7.40 -0.93
C ALA A 900 8.63 -6.70 -2.06
N PHE A 901 9.09 -5.49 -2.40
CA PHE A 901 8.44 -4.65 -3.38
C PHE A 901 9.44 -3.90 -4.26
N ASN A 902 9.09 -3.71 -5.52
CA ASN A 902 9.86 -2.92 -6.47
C ASN A 902 8.88 -2.06 -7.28
N GLY A 903 9.06 -0.74 -7.29
CA GLY A 903 8.14 0.22 -7.90
C GLY A 903 7.51 1.21 -6.90
N LEU A 904 6.26 1.60 -7.11
CA LEU A 904 5.56 2.64 -6.33
C LEU A 904 4.63 2.01 -5.29
N VAL A 905 4.75 2.43 -4.03
CA VAL A 905 3.77 2.19 -2.96
C VAL A 905 3.23 3.54 -2.53
N GLU A 906 1.96 3.82 -2.79
CA GLU A 906 1.35 5.11 -2.47
C GLU A 906 0.02 5.01 -1.73
N ASN A 907 -0.24 5.96 -0.83
CA ASN A 907 -1.51 6.06 -0.11
C ASN A 907 -1.96 4.73 0.53
N CYS A 908 -1.03 4.04 1.21
CA CYS A 908 -1.29 2.74 1.83
C CYS A 908 -1.19 2.79 3.35
N GLU A 909 -1.95 1.93 4.03
CA GLU A 909 -2.02 1.87 5.48
C GLU A 909 -1.72 0.47 6.04
N TYR A 910 -0.89 0.38 7.07
CA TYR A 910 -0.69 -0.86 7.84
C TYR A 910 -0.96 -0.65 9.32
N GLU A 911 -1.75 -1.55 9.92
CA GLU A 911 -1.95 -1.65 11.36
C GLU A 911 -1.85 -3.12 11.82
N GLY A 912 -0.95 -3.43 12.74
CA GLY A 912 -0.84 -4.79 13.27
C GLY A 912 0.50 -5.12 13.90
N LYS A 913 0.66 -6.38 14.30
CA LYS A 913 1.92 -6.93 14.79
C LYS A 913 2.73 -7.55 13.65
N ILE A 914 4.02 -7.27 13.61
CA ILE A 914 5.00 -7.96 12.77
C ILE A 914 5.96 -8.71 13.68
N SER A 915 5.97 -10.04 13.59
CA SER A 915 6.84 -10.90 14.39
C SER A 915 7.65 -11.80 13.47
N ALA A 916 8.97 -11.77 13.56
CA ALA A 916 9.87 -12.64 12.81
C ALA A 916 10.94 -13.25 13.73
N ALA A 917 10.49 -14.09 14.67
CA ALA A 917 11.33 -14.69 15.71
C ALA A 917 12.15 -15.86 15.15
N GLY A 918 13.46 -15.84 15.36
CA GLY A 918 14.39 -16.89 14.89
C GLY A 918 14.85 -16.78 13.43
N ALA A 919 14.68 -15.64 12.75
CA ALA A 919 15.20 -15.44 11.39
C ALA A 919 16.75 -15.51 11.34
N PHE A 920 17.33 -16.35 10.47
CA PHE A 920 18.78 -16.51 10.32
C PHE A 920 19.32 -15.74 9.12
N HIS A 921 20.54 -15.19 9.22
CA HIS A 921 21.24 -14.59 8.09
C HIS A 921 21.59 -15.62 7.02
N SER A 922 21.58 -15.14 5.78
CA SER A 922 22.05 -15.88 4.64
C SER A 922 23.59 -15.86 4.56
N THR A 923 24.23 -17.02 4.64
CA THR A 923 25.67 -17.19 4.31
C THR A 923 26.00 -16.94 2.82
N ASN A 924 25.00 -16.83 1.95
CA ASN A 924 25.13 -16.56 0.54
C ASN A 924 25.10 -15.02 0.31
N PRO A 925 26.24 -14.41 -0.08
CA PRO A 925 26.31 -12.97 -0.32
C PRO A 925 25.35 -12.49 -1.43
N ASP A 926 24.93 -13.39 -2.34
CA ASP A 926 23.98 -13.07 -3.43
C ASP A 926 22.50 -13.09 -2.99
N SER A 927 22.18 -13.82 -1.91
CA SER A 927 20.81 -13.99 -1.44
C SER A 927 20.29 -12.76 -0.72
N GLY A 928 21.16 -11.89 -0.19
CA GLY A 928 20.79 -10.66 0.51
C GLY A 928 20.35 -10.88 1.97
N TYR A 929 20.13 -9.78 2.68
CA TYR A 929 19.86 -9.78 4.13
C TYR A 929 18.40 -10.14 4.47
N CYS A 930 18.23 -10.76 5.63
CA CYS A 930 16.95 -10.80 6.32
C CYS A 930 16.49 -9.39 6.61
N ALA A 931 15.25 -9.07 6.28
CA ALA A 931 14.78 -7.70 6.34
C ALA A 931 13.32 -7.64 6.80
N ILE A 932 13.08 -6.96 7.90
CA ILE A 932 11.77 -6.85 8.52
C ILE A 932 11.40 -5.37 8.57
N GLY A 933 10.24 -5.01 8.01
CA GLY A 933 9.79 -3.61 7.99
C GLY A 933 8.27 -3.41 8.11
N GLY A 934 7.86 -2.25 8.62
CA GLY A 934 6.44 -1.92 8.81
C GLY A 934 5.63 -1.84 7.52
N VAL A 935 6.18 -1.24 6.47
CA VAL A 935 5.61 -1.22 5.11
C VAL A 935 6.10 -2.46 4.36
N THR A 936 7.42 -2.59 4.20
CA THR A 936 8.01 -3.66 3.39
C THR A 936 9.22 -4.29 4.05
N GLY A 937 9.44 -5.58 3.81
CA GLY A 937 10.70 -6.22 4.17
C GLY A 937 11.85 -5.67 3.32
N TYR A 938 11.64 -5.61 1.99
CA TYR A 938 12.56 -4.96 1.05
C TYR A 938 11.82 -4.01 0.12
N LEU A 939 12.38 -2.83 -0.10
CA LEU A 939 11.86 -1.83 -1.02
C LEU A 939 12.92 -1.47 -2.07
N ASN A 940 12.56 -1.49 -3.34
CA ASN A 940 13.33 -0.83 -4.40
C ASN A 940 12.40 0.06 -5.22
N GLY A 941 12.26 1.32 -4.85
CA GLY A 941 11.37 2.25 -5.54
C GLY A 941 10.81 3.32 -4.61
N THR A 942 9.63 3.83 -4.91
CA THR A 942 9.07 4.98 -4.21
C THR A 942 8.06 4.56 -3.15
N LEU A 943 8.22 5.06 -1.93
CA LEU A 943 7.21 5.05 -0.88
C LEU A 943 6.62 6.45 -0.77
N LYS A 944 5.30 6.58 -0.96
CA LYS A 944 4.59 7.86 -0.92
C LYS A 944 3.37 7.81 -0.01
N ASP A 945 3.16 8.79 0.85
CA ASP A 945 1.90 8.95 1.62
C ASP A 945 1.43 7.70 2.41
N CYS A 946 2.37 6.89 2.89
CA CYS A 946 2.06 5.66 3.61
C CYS A 946 1.98 5.87 5.12
N ARG A 947 1.02 5.21 5.78
CA ARG A 947 0.75 5.36 7.22
C ARG A 947 0.87 4.03 7.94
N ILE A 948 1.73 3.97 8.94
CA ILE A 948 2.07 2.73 9.64
C ILE A 948 1.82 2.91 11.14
N LYS A 949 1.19 1.91 11.75
CA LYS A 949 1.05 1.74 13.19
C LYS A 949 1.31 0.28 13.55
N ALA A 950 2.52 -0.03 14.01
CA ALA A 950 2.98 -1.42 14.08
C ALA A 950 3.77 -1.74 15.36
N GLU A 951 3.54 -2.94 15.90
CA GLU A 951 4.45 -3.58 16.86
C GLU A 951 5.36 -4.54 16.10
N ILE A 952 6.64 -4.19 15.96
CA ILE A 952 7.60 -4.92 15.14
C ILE A 952 8.63 -5.57 16.06
N SER A 953 8.79 -6.89 15.97
CA SER A 953 9.76 -7.65 16.74
C SER A 953 10.49 -8.70 15.89
N GLY A 954 11.82 -8.79 16.00
CA GLY A 954 12.64 -9.82 15.34
C GLY A 954 14.14 -9.52 15.34
N GLY A 955 14.93 -10.30 14.60
CA GLY A 955 16.36 -10.03 14.37
C GLY A 955 17.36 -10.68 15.34
N GLU A 956 17.05 -11.88 15.83
CA GLU A 956 17.82 -12.61 16.88
C GLU A 956 19.24 -13.09 16.48
N LYS A 957 19.77 -12.67 15.31
CA LYS A 957 21.08 -13.11 14.78
C LYS A 957 21.82 -12.03 13.98
N GLU A 958 23.14 -12.18 13.89
CA GLU A 958 24.06 -11.34 13.08
C GLU A 958 23.49 -11.05 11.67
N ASN A 959 23.68 -9.83 11.15
CA ASN A 959 23.25 -9.41 9.80
C ASN A 959 21.73 -9.45 9.48
N SER A 960 20.86 -9.35 10.48
CA SER A 960 19.43 -9.06 10.28
C SER A 960 19.18 -7.55 10.21
N LEU A 961 18.33 -7.11 9.26
CA LEU A 961 17.90 -5.72 9.11
C LEU A 961 16.49 -5.55 9.64
N LEU A 962 16.31 -4.60 10.55
CA LEU A 962 15.02 -4.20 11.09
C LEU A 962 14.82 -2.71 10.81
N GLY A 963 13.63 -2.32 10.36
CA GLY A 963 13.26 -0.92 10.16
C GLY A 963 11.79 -0.65 10.45
N GLY A 964 11.47 0.54 10.99
CA GLY A 964 10.09 0.95 11.25
C GLY A 964 9.21 1.00 9.99
N LEU A 965 9.76 1.46 8.86
CA LEU A 965 9.06 1.52 7.57
C LEU A 965 9.52 0.44 6.60
N ALA A 966 10.82 0.31 6.37
CA ALA A 966 11.36 -0.68 5.45
C ALA A 966 12.54 -1.41 6.09
N GLY A 967 12.58 -2.73 5.95
CA GLY A 967 13.67 -3.54 6.48
C GLY A 967 14.96 -3.37 5.70
N CYS A 968 14.90 -3.26 4.37
CA CYS A 968 16.06 -3.06 3.51
C CYS A 968 15.70 -2.20 2.30
N LEU A 969 16.59 -1.27 1.96
CA LEU A 969 16.42 -0.36 0.83
C LEU A 969 17.34 -0.73 -0.34
N GLY A 970 16.75 -0.83 -1.53
CA GLY A 970 17.43 -0.98 -2.81
C GLY A 970 17.98 0.35 -3.33
N TYR A 971 18.82 0.27 -4.36
CA TYR A 971 19.55 1.41 -4.94
C TYR A 971 18.66 2.56 -5.43
N ASN A 972 17.42 2.27 -5.86
CA ASN A 972 16.52 3.26 -6.46
C ASN A 972 15.40 3.66 -5.50
N THR A 973 15.67 3.69 -4.20
CA THR A 973 14.63 3.96 -3.20
C THR A 973 14.45 5.45 -2.94
N THR A 974 13.20 5.90 -3.04
CA THR A 974 12.76 7.25 -2.64
C THR A 974 11.69 7.14 -1.57
N VAL A 975 11.81 7.92 -0.51
CA VAL A 975 10.78 8.04 0.53
C VAL A 975 10.22 9.46 0.52
N ASP A 976 8.92 9.57 0.24
CA ASP A 976 8.18 10.82 0.16
C ASP A 976 6.96 10.76 1.10
N GLU A 977 6.87 11.66 2.07
CA GLU A 977 5.72 11.79 2.98
C GLU A 977 5.25 10.48 3.66
N ALA A 978 6.18 9.71 4.24
CA ALA A 978 5.84 8.52 5.02
C ALA A 978 5.63 8.82 6.52
N TYR A 979 4.66 8.15 7.14
CA TYR A 979 4.25 8.35 8.54
C TYR A 979 4.34 7.04 9.33
N PHE A 980 5.10 7.04 10.43
CA PHE A 980 5.08 5.97 11.43
C PHE A 980 4.52 6.53 12.75
N ARG A 981 3.26 6.19 13.06
CA ARG A 981 2.50 6.76 14.18
C ARG A 981 2.04 5.69 15.15
N GLY A 982 2.60 5.69 16.34
CA GLY A 982 2.28 4.70 17.37
C GLY A 982 2.83 3.30 17.06
N GLY A 983 3.14 2.56 18.12
CA GLY A 983 3.71 1.22 18.02
C GLY A 983 5.10 1.12 18.65
N SER A 984 5.80 0.04 18.36
CA SER A 984 7.12 -0.24 18.93
C SER A 984 7.99 -1.02 17.95
N VAL A 985 9.29 -0.82 18.03
CA VAL A 985 10.30 -1.63 17.36
C VAL A 985 11.15 -2.28 18.45
N ASP A 986 11.17 -3.61 18.49
CA ASP A 986 11.94 -4.40 19.46
C ASP A 986 12.94 -5.32 18.74
N CYS A 987 14.22 -5.19 19.11
CA CYS A 987 15.32 -6.01 18.63
C CYS A 987 15.85 -6.85 19.79
N SER A 988 15.43 -8.11 19.90
CA SER A 988 16.00 -9.03 20.87
C SER A 988 17.23 -9.73 20.28
N PHE A 989 18.43 -9.26 20.65
CA PHE A 989 19.76 -9.90 20.49
C PHE A 989 20.39 -9.94 19.08
N SER A 990 21.19 -8.92 18.77
CA SER A 990 22.38 -9.06 17.92
C SER A 990 23.40 -8.00 18.32
N THR A 991 24.60 -8.42 18.74
CA THR A 991 25.72 -7.51 19.04
C THR A 991 26.38 -6.93 17.79
N GLU A 992 25.96 -7.36 16.58
CA GLU A 992 26.56 -7.02 15.28
C GLU A 992 25.52 -6.80 14.15
N GLY A 993 24.24 -6.60 14.47
CA GLY A 993 23.15 -6.42 13.49
C GLY A 993 22.93 -4.96 13.10
N TYR A 994 22.64 -4.69 11.82
CA TYR A 994 22.33 -3.34 11.32
C TYR A 994 20.84 -3.02 11.52
N ALA A 995 20.45 -2.70 12.75
CA ALA A 995 19.11 -2.20 13.06
C ALA A 995 19.06 -0.68 12.89
N GLY A 996 18.22 -0.17 11.98
CA GLY A 996 17.89 1.25 11.90
C GLY A 996 16.48 1.46 12.45
N CYS A 997 16.27 2.46 13.32
CA CYS A 997 14.98 2.57 14.02
C CYS A 997 13.81 2.94 13.11
N VAL A 998 14.07 3.52 11.93
CA VAL A 998 13.03 3.95 10.99
C VAL A 998 13.22 3.38 9.59
N LEU A 999 14.45 3.40 9.07
CA LEU A 999 14.82 2.74 7.83
C LEU A 999 15.95 1.74 8.13
N GLY A 1000 15.82 0.49 7.67
CA GLY A 1000 16.86 -0.52 7.84
C GLY A 1000 18.07 -0.32 6.90
N GLY A 1001 18.93 -1.33 6.77
CA GLY A 1001 20.24 -1.21 6.09
C GLY A 1001 20.20 -0.95 4.56
N PHE A 1002 21.28 -0.37 4.03
CA PHE A 1002 21.40 0.14 2.65
C PHE A 1002 22.16 -0.74 1.66
N ASN A 1003 21.76 -0.61 0.40
CA ASN A 1003 22.66 -0.57 -0.75
C ASN A 1003 22.70 0.91 -1.27
N LYS A 1004 23.89 1.51 -1.43
CA LYS A 1004 24.12 2.97 -1.73
C LYS A 1004 23.05 3.64 -2.64
N GLY A 1005 22.52 4.83 -2.30
CA GLY A 1005 21.75 5.67 -3.25
C GLY A 1005 20.34 6.17 -2.83
N VAL A 1006 20.01 6.22 -1.53
CA VAL A 1006 18.65 6.61 -1.08
C VAL A 1006 18.50 8.14 -1.00
N SER A 1007 17.38 8.66 -1.51
CA SER A 1007 16.94 10.06 -1.37
C SER A 1007 15.60 10.12 -0.63
N GLY A 1008 15.39 11.08 0.28
CA GLY A 1008 14.18 11.13 1.11
C GLY A 1008 13.73 12.55 1.45
N LYS A 1009 12.54 12.95 1.03
CA LYS A 1009 12.07 14.35 1.19
C LYS A 1009 11.53 14.66 2.58
N LYS A 1010 10.63 13.82 3.11
CA LYS A 1010 9.98 14.00 4.42
C LYS A 1010 9.62 12.67 5.07
N LEU A 1011 10.04 12.49 6.32
CA LEU A 1011 9.72 11.33 7.16
C LEU A 1011 9.17 11.83 8.50
N ASN A 1012 7.99 11.34 8.90
CA ASN A 1012 7.33 11.71 10.15
C ASN A 1012 7.24 10.50 11.08
N VAL A 1013 7.85 10.58 12.26
CA VAL A 1013 7.76 9.56 13.32
C VAL A 1013 7.17 10.19 14.56
N GLU A 1014 6.10 9.58 15.10
CA GLU A 1014 5.35 10.12 16.25
C GLU A 1014 4.92 8.97 17.19
N GLY A 1015 5.28 9.05 18.47
CA GLY A 1015 4.79 8.12 19.50
C GLY A 1015 5.25 6.66 19.36
N VAL A 1016 6.41 6.41 18.75
CA VAL A 1016 6.99 5.07 18.54
C VAL A 1016 8.02 4.74 19.63
N THR A 1017 7.96 3.54 20.21
CA THR A 1017 8.98 3.04 21.16
C THR A 1017 10.12 2.35 20.42
N LEU A 1018 11.38 2.69 20.74
CA LEU A 1018 12.60 2.18 20.07
C LEU A 1018 13.52 1.41 21.03
N PRO A 1019 14.39 0.49 20.54
CA PRO A 1019 15.27 -0.32 21.39
C PRO A 1019 16.50 0.44 21.90
N THR A 1020 17.11 -0.02 23.00
CA THR A 1020 18.35 0.53 23.62
C THR A 1020 19.40 -0.56 23.86
N PRO A 1021 20.71 -0.35 23.58
CA PRO A 1021 21.37 0.83 23.00
C PRO A 1021 21.55 0.71 21.47
N VAL A 1022 21.56 1.86 20.78
CA VAL A 1022 21.68 1.94 19.32
C VAL A 1022 23.02 2.56 18.93
N ASN A 1023 23.84 1.83 18.16
CA ASN A 1023 25.08 2.36 17.61
C ASN A 1023 24.77 3.18 16.34
N GLY A 1024 25.18 4.46 16.33
CA GLY A 1024 25.00 5.39 15.20
C GLY A 1024 23.80 6.32 15.38
N LEU A 1025 24.02 7.50 15.98
CA LEU A 1025 22.98 8.51 16.23
C LEU A 1025 23.20 9.73 15.32
N TYR A 1026 22.11 10.26 14.76
CA TYR A 1026 22.03 11.65 14.28
C TYR A 1026 20.89 12.33 15.07
N ASN A 1027 21.21 13.37 15.85
CA ASN A 1027 20.27 14.04 16.78
C ASN A 1027 19.54 13.14 17.79
N GLY A 1028 20.19 12.10 18.31
CA GLY A 1028 19.60 11.26 19.36
C GLY A 1028 18.51 10.29 18.88
N VAL A 1029 18.26 10.20 17.56
CA VAL A 1029 17.32 9.24 16.93
C VAL A 1029 18.06 8.46 15.85
N PRO A 1030 18.13 7.11 15.92
CA PRO A 1030 18.85 6.32 14.93
C PRO A 1030 18.03 6.19 13.65
N ILE A 1031 18.27 7.07 12.67
CA ILE A 1031 17.56 7.00 11.39
C ILE A 1031 18.08 5.81 10.56
N LEU A 1032 19.37 5.46 10.67
CA LEU A 1032 20.11 4.54 9.78
C LEU A 1032 21.14 3.71 10.57
N GLY A 1033 21.33 2.42 10.21
CA GLY A 1033 22.37 1.56 10.80
C GLY A 1033 23.47 1.18 9.80
N SER A 1034 24.67 1.78 9.93
CA SER A 1034 26.00 1.16 9.69
C SER A 1034 27.15 2.17 9.87
N GLU A 1035 28.27 1.72 10.45
CA GLU A 1035 29.58 2.36 10.28
C GLU A 1035 30.03 2.23 8.81
N GLY A 1036 30.36 3.34 8.15
CA GLY A 1036 31.09 3.31 6.87
C GLY A 1036 30.57 4.16 5.70
N SER A 1037 29.47 4.92 5.86
CA SER A 1037 29.08 5.93 4.88
C SER A 1037 29.29 7.32 5.46
N GLU A 1038 30.21 8.09 4.89
CA GLU A 1038 30.17 9.55 5.00
C GLU A 1038 28.75 9.99 4.61
N ALA A 1039 28.04 10.63 5.53
CA ALA A 1039 26.82 11.32 5.21
C ALA A 1039 27.18 12.38 4.17
N ASP A 1040 26.71 12.22 2.94
CA ASP A 1040 26.80 13.28 1.96
C ASP A 1040 25.87 14.40 2.46
N GLU A 1041 26.45 15.46 3.02
CA GLU A 1041 25.76 16.63 3.58
C GLU A 1041 24.88 17.35 2.54
N ASN A 1042 24.87 16.90 1.28
CA ASN A 1042 24.17 17.50 0.15
C ASN A 1042 22.82 16.87 -0.22
N THR A 1043 22.24 15.96 0.56
CA THR A 1043 20.99 15.27 0.13
C THR A 1043 19.68 16.00 0.45
N GLY A 1044 19.66 17.10 1.19
CA GLY A 1044 18.44 17.91 1.42
C GLY A 1044 17.30 17.18 2.15
N ASN A 1045 17.58 16.01 2.76
CA ASN A 1045 16.58 15.18 3.40
C ASN A 1045 16.13 15.78 4.74
N THR A 1046 14.84 16.08 4.91
CA THR A 1046 14.28 16.57 6.19
C THR A 1046 13.59 15.44 6.94
N VAL A 1047 14.16 14.99 8.06
CA VAL A 1047 13.47 14.06 8.98
C VAL A 1047 12.84 14.87 10.10
N VAL A 1048 11.50 14.85 10.19
CA VAL A 1048 10.74 15.54 11.24
C VAL A 1048 10.36 14.51 12.28
N VAL A 1049 11.11 14.46 13.39
CA VAL A 1049 10.76 13.65 14.56
C VAL A 1049 9.94 14.52 15.52
N LYS A 1050 8.75 14.06 15.92
CA LYS A 1050 7.89 14.76 16.90
C LYS A 1050 7.65 13.92 18.15
#